data_AF-A0A2V5TNE2-F1
#
_entry.id   AF-A0A2V5TNE2-F1
#
_cell.length_a   1.000
_cell.length_b   1.000
_cell.length_c   1.000
_cell.angle_alpha   90.00
_cell.angle_beta   90.00
_cell.angle_gamma   90.00
#
_symmetry.space_group_name_H-M   'P 1'
#
loop_
_entity.id
_entity.type
_entity.pdbx_description
1 polymer ?
#
loop_
_entity_poly.entity_id
_entity_poly.type
_entity_poly.pdbx_seq_one_letter_code
_entity_poly.pdbx_strand_id
1 'polypeptide(L)'
;MKTQAAKILASLLLITGFSNVTLTAQLTVKSVGSVRHDANTQVTIVFSAPVEQTSATTFGNYTFSAGITVTGASLMTGLPPANSIDIVLNPAPNGRVFDNECVVLTVSGLAADAAASVTIQNVQDRATPPNTIAATNINFKDSGYAWAESGTPAIAGKVVAVGTNGFDIFSAGSAQWANYDEVVMVYKQVTGDFDLQARVEFQDFSSHWASAGVMARESLNERENSATQQGDASVDPPIVGTASRYADVHPNPVQDFNQTGPPAPIFEAGNNLWESHIRRSTGGQTGSDNATVNTPPYPNAWVRIQRTGGDIHTFHGADGINWDPAADRVDGTDWLDTDGVTPKSLNQTLYVGPAFSPETVNIQQPAGQNRMFLYQVRFSPITVPYLRLPVDANPCGVLLLVEDATGVSVNTSSVRLTFDGNSVTPNVSKSGTTTRIGYRAATPFPAGSSHSIGLTLTNTAGDPQSFQNSFIIPAYPTIPASYAIPTAATDPGLKAQVYQIDFLRGSALEIVPFDGNTIANAEQQWARGLVDPNTGQPYPNVANSAAQAGPINVDYINWNGAMDVGWPDNDQGLEIGDFRSTNSPPMDILDLPIPGIPGTASDPDPNNAGRAVDNIVAEIETYLHLAPGCYRMGVNSDDGFKCTIAPGAPDPFGLVLGSFSGGRGSSDTIFDFVVTTDGYYPFRLLWWQGNGGANLEWFTVNLDTGEKLLINQNDPNSIKAFRTGRGRAFVQSLLPADGFTVAPTNAPITIVLKDDLTTVGSIALSIDGAQVTPVINKSGATTTVTYSSPSGYPLQTKHTGTLVWSESTTPQTLWTNNFTFTVRLLAPHDLPSYTAGTFWIEAEDFDNFAGAGVPAAVNTMPYDVGVSMSYDGAGATLGVDYFNNDNLENTKPTTYRSTGDPNTAFRSVDVAGGGNNEIGSNFQIRRPGGYDMTANYKIGWGDNADWYNYTRNIPAGLYTAFVALSDGGDALGTPNAMGGTLSIVTSGVGTTNQTLKALGTFNGPSSGAWSYNNLVPLYAPDGSQAAFKITNPATTLRFALRAGDYDWLTLVPVTGIAPNVIAASPLANTDTAAASAVPRDAKIRFTIEDFSTATVVNSVKLFFDGNDVTSTASIAKNADITTVTYVPSLMAGGPHNYELRFTDNGSPAVTQTNKATFTVSAAMGTTGQFLIEAEDFDTGGGQTVALASTMPYLGGLYASTGAVLNIDYFDTDARDSQPYRGGFPAGQSMRYG
;
A
#
# COMPACT_ATOMS: atom_id res chain seq x y z
N MET A 1 44.99 -3.91 -47.83
CA MET A 1 45.29 -2.63 -48.53
C MET A 1 44.39 -1.46 -48.11
N LYS A 2 43.14 -1.65 -47.64
CA LYS A 2 42.26 -0.56 -47.16
C LYS A 2 42.68 0.09 -45.82
N THR A 3 43.44 -0.62 -44.98
CA THR A 3 43.89 -0.15 -43.65
C THR A 3 45.13 0.75 -43.68
N GLN A 4 45.94 0.69 -44.74
CA GLN A 4 47.12 1.56 -44.88
C GLN A 4 46.72 2.96 -45.33
N ALA A 5 45.71 3.09 -46.19
CA ALA A 5 45.16 4.38 -46.62
C ALA A 5 44.51 5.16 -45.47
N ALA A 6 43.78 4.48 -44.57
CA ALA A 6 43.19 5.11 -43.38
C ALA A 6 44.25 5.58 -42.37
N LYS A 7 45.32 4.80 -42.16
CA LYS A 7 46.47 5.19 -41.32
C LYS A 7 47.27 6.33 -41.92
N ILE A 8 47.44 6.36 -43.25
CA ILE A 8 48.08 7.48 -43.96
C ILE A 8 47.22 8.74 -43.86
N LEU A 9 45.89 8.64 -43.98
CA LEU A 9 44.98 9.79 -43.90
C LEU A 9 44.92 10.38 -42.49
N ALA A 10 44.86 9.55 -41.45
CA ALA A 10 44.91 10.00 -40.06
C ALA A 10 46.27 10.63 -39.69
N SER A 11 47.37 10.10 -40.24
CA SER A 11 48.71 10.67 -40.03
C SER A 11 48.94 11.96 -40.83
N LEU A 12 48.28 12.14 -41.98
CA LEU A 12 48.35 13.37 -42.78
C LEU A 12 47.59 14.53 -42.13
N LEU A 13 46.46 14.25 -41.46
CA LEU A 13 45.67 15.24 -40.71
C LEU A 13 46.41 15.79 -39.47
N LEU A 14 47.35 15.02 -38.90
CA LEU A 14 48.13 15.41 -37.71
C LEU A 14 49.41 16.22 -38.04
N ILE A 15 49.90 16.19 -39.29
CA ILE A 15 51.17 16.83 -39.69
C ILE A 15 50.95 18.10 -40.52
N THR A 16 49.76 18.31 -41.09
CA THR A 16 49.44 19.50 -41.88
C THR A 16 48.23 20.19 -41.27
N GLY A 17 48.40 21.42 -40.77
CA GLY A 17 47.39 22.22 -40.06
C GLY A 17 46.15 22.61 -40.88
N PHE A 18 45.45 21.64 -41.46
CA PHE A 18 44.12 21.81 -42.03
C PHE A 18 43.09 21.78 -40.91
N SER A 19 42.79 22.94 -40.34
CA SER A 19 41.71 23.13 -39.37
C SER A 19 40.30 23.03 -39.97
N ASN A 20 40.14 22.63 -41.24
CA ASN A 20 38.82 22.44 -41.87
C ASN A 20 38.88 21.36 -42.97
N VAL A 21 38.98 20.09 -42.60
CA VAL A 21 38.45 19.00 -43.44
C VAL A 21 37.16 18.53 -42.79
N THR A 22 36.04 19.11 -43.20
CA THR A 22 34.73 18.58 -42.87
C THR A 22 34.55 17.29 -43.66
N LEU A 23 34.84 16.14 -43.03
CA LEU A 23 34.33 14.86 -43.52
C LEU A 23 32.81 14.92 -43.38
N THR A 24 32.11 15.35 -44.44
CA THR A 24 30.65 15.24 -44.50
C THR A 24 30.30 13.76 -44.37
N ALA A 25 29.65 13.40 -43.26
CA ALA A 25 29.19 12.04 -43.02
C ALA A 25 28.25 11.63 -44.17
N GLN A 26 28.62 10.57 -44.88
CA GLN A 26 27.83 10.08 -46.00
C GLN A 26 26.60 9.33 -45.46
N LEU A 27 25.42 9.59 -46.03
CA LEU A 27 24.23 8.79 -45.74
C LEU A 27 24.45 7.34 -46.17
N THR A 28 24.24 6.38 -45.27
CA THR A 28 24.34 4.94 -45.53
C THR A 28 23.10 4.19 -45.05
N VAL A 29 22.99 2.92 -45.45
CA VAL A 29 21.94 2.00 -44.97
C VAL A 29 22.53 1.12 -43.87
N LYS A 30 21.91 1.17 -42.69
CA LYS A 30 22.27 0.35 -41.51
C LYS A 30 21.69 -1.06 -41.61
N SER A 31 20.44 -1.20 -42.06
CA SER A 31 19.75 -2.48 -42.08
C SER A 31 18.62 -2.52 -43.10
N VAL A 32 18.36 -3.71 -43.67
CA VAL A 32 17.18 -4.02 -44.47
C VAL A 32 16.64 -5.38 -44.03
N GLY A 33 15.36 -5.44 -43.66
CA GLY A 33 14.68 -6.67 -43.28
C GLY A 33 13.20 -6.63 -43.69
N SER A 34 12.48 -7.74 -43.56
CA SER A 34 11.04 -7.77 -43.80
C SER A 34 10.25 -8.47 -42.70
N VAL A 35 9.00 -8.05 -42.55
CA VAL A 35 8.01 -8.62 -41.64
C VAL A 35 6.62 -8.44 -42.26
N ARG A 36 5.70 -9.36 -41.99
CA ARG A 36 4.31 -9.23 -42.44
C ARG A 36 3.47 -8.47 -41.42
N HIS A 37 2.52 -7.69 -41.88
CA HIS A 37 1.53 -7.01 -41.06
C HIS A 37 0.20 -6.98 -41.81
N ASP A 38 -0.86 -7.49 -41.20
CA ASP A 38 -2.12 -7.78 -41.87
C ASP A 38 -1.89 -8.59 -43.17
N ALA A 39 -2.49 -8.16 -44.29
CA ALA A 39 -2.31 -8.77 -45.61
C ALA A 39 -1.04 -8.30 -46.35
N ASN A 40 -0.22 -7.45 -45.74
CA ASN A 40 0.90 -6.77 -46.41
C ASN A 40 2.26 -7.34 -46.00
N THR A 41 3.18 -7.45 -46.96
CA THR A 41 4.60 -7.67 -46.68
C THR A 41 5.30 -6.31 -46.58
N GLN A 42 5.89 -6.02 -45.43
CA GLN A 42 6.62 -4.79 -45.17
C GLN A 42 8.14 -5.05 -45.24
N VAL A 43 8.90 -4.18 -45.92
CA VAL A 43 10.36 -4.17 -45.93
C VAL A 43 10.83 -2.88 -45.23
N THR A 44 11.52 -3.03 -44.10
CA THR A 44 12.04 -1.91 -43.31
C THR A 44 13.48 -1.62 -43.70
N ILE A 45 13.77 -0.36 -44.06
CA ILE A 45 15.10 0.13 -44.46
C ILE A 45 15.52 1.20 -43.47
N VAL A 46 16.55 0.90 -42.67
CA VAL A 46 17.09 1.81 -41.65
C VAL A 46 18.30 2.55 -42.22
N PHE A 47 18.29 3.88 -42.15
CA PHE A 47 19.37 4.76 -42.59
C PHE A 47 20.27 5.20 -41.44
N SER A 48 21.45 5.74 -41.78
CA SER A 48 22.42 6.22 -40.79
C SER A 48 22.04 7.53 -40.10
N ALA A 49 21.06 8.26 -40.64
CA ALA A 49 20.54 9.52 -40.14
C ALA A 49 19.09 9.74 -40.64
N PRO A 50 18.33 10.70 -40.07
CA PRO A 50 16.99 11.01 -40.53
C PRO A 50 16.95 11.42 -42.01
N VAL A 51 16.03 10.80 -42.77
CA VAL A 51 15.86 11.05 -44.20
C VAL A 51 14.75 12.08 -44.48
N GLU A 52 14.89 12.77 -45.60
CA GLU A 52 13.90 13.71 -46.11
C GLU A 52 12.70 12.93 -46.69
N GLN A 53 11.49 13.35 -46.31
CA GLN A 53 10.28 12.58 -46.53
C GLN A 53 9.98 12.33 -48.02
N THR A 54 10.12 13.34 -48.88
CA THR A 54 9.78 13.25 -50.31
C THR A 54 10.65 12.22 -51.03
N SER A 55 11.97 12.30 -50.81
CA SER A 55 12.94 11.36 -51.39
C SER A 55 12.78 9.95 -50.81
N ALA A 56 12.44 9.83 -49.52
CA ALA A 56 12.24 8.56 -48.84
C ALA A 56 10.94 7.83 -49.24
N THR A 57 9.87 8.54 -49.60
CA THR A 57 8.59 7.92 -49.99
C THR A 57 8.41 7.78 -51.50
N THR A 58 9.42 8.16 -52.30
CA THR A 58 9.36 8.01 -53.77
C THR A 58 9.68 6.56 -54.17
N PHE A 59 8.71 5.84 -54.75
CA PHE A 59 8.86 4.40 -55.03
C PHE A 59 10.01 4.08 -55.99
N GLY A 60 10.23 4.95 -56.99
CA GLY A 60 11.30 4.79 -57.98
C GLY A 60 12.72 4.80 -57.41
N ASN A 61 12.87 5.15 -56.13
CA ASN A 61 14.14 5.12 -55.41
C ASN A 61 14.49 3.72 -54.88
N TYR A 62 13.57 2.75 -54.99
CA TYR A 62 13.72 1.39 -54.49
C TYR A 62 13.39 0.37 -55.59
N THR A 63 14.41 -0.35 -56.06
CA THR A 63 14.23 -1.37 -57.12
C THR A 63 14.65 -2.75 -56.63
N PHE A 64 13.80 -3.75 -56.80
CA PHE A 64 14.07 -5.14 -56.41
C PHE A 64 14.48 -6.01 -57.60
N SER A 65 15.30 -7.04 -57.34
CA SER A 65 15.89 -7.88 -58.40
C SER A 65 15.02 -9.05 -58.90
N ALA A 66 13.80 -9.29 -58.37
CA ALA A 66 13.11 -10.58 -58.52
C ALA A 66 11.56 -10.54 -58.63
N GLY A 67 10.99 -9.70 -59.51
CA GLY A 67 9.51 -9.67 -59.71
C GLY A 67 8.72 -9.17 -58.50
N ILE A 68 9.42 -8.57 -57.53
CA ILE A 68 8.86 -7.91 -56.35
C ILE A 68 8.57 -6.45 -56.74
N THR A 69 7.36 -6.00 -56.44
CA THR A 69 6.91 -4.64 -56.76
C THR A 69 6.69 -3.87 -55.46
N VAL A 70 7.20 -2.63 -55.40
CA VAL A 70 6.87 -1.68 -54.32
C VAL A 70 5.48 -1.10 -54.61
N THR A 71 4.54 -1.37 -53.72
CA THR A 71 3.16 -0.89 -53.80
C THR A 71 2.88 0.28 -52.85
N GLY A 72 3.76 0.51 -51.88
CA GLY A 72 3.69 1.60 -50.92
C GLY A 72 5.07 1.92 -50.33
N ALA A 73 5.25 3.16 -49.86
CA ALA A 73 6.41 3.58 -49.10
C ALA A 73 5.98 4.64 -48.08
N SER A 74 6.33 4.44 -46.81
CA SER A 74 6.07 5.40 -45.74
C SER A 74 7.32 5.57 -44.87
N LEU A 75 7.39 6.71 -44.19
CA LEU A 75 8.43 6.99 -43.23
C LEU A 75 7.95 6.60 -41.84
N MET A 76 8.78 5.93 -41.05
CA MET A 76 8.47 5.60 -39.67
C MET A 76 8.61 6.86 -38.80
N THR A 77 7.53 7.19 -38.09
CA THR A 77 7.38 8.39 -37.25
C THR A 77 6.74 8.05 -35.91
N GLY A 78 6.85 8.94 -34.92
CA GLY A 78 6.31 8.78 -33.58
C GLY A 78 7.22 8.01 -32.61
N LEU A 79 8.43 7.62 -33.04
CA LEU A 79 9.46 7.03 -32.20
C LEU A 79 10.01 8.08 -31.19
N PRO A 80 10.43 7.66 -30.00
CA PRO A 80 10.89 8.61 -28.99
C PRO A 80 12.15 9.40 -29.41
N PRO A 81 12.25 10.69 -29.05
CA PRO A 81 13.31 11.59 -29.51
C PRO A 81 14.65 11.33 -28.83
N ALA A 82 15.77 11.50 -29.54
CA ALA A 82 17.11 11.15 -29.06
C ALA A 82 17.58 11.86 -27.79
N ASN A 83 16.98 12.99 -27.43
CA ASN A 83 17.31 13.75 -26.23
C ASN A 83 16.42 13.43 -25.03
N SER A 84 15.57 12.39 -25.09
CA SER A 84 14.82 11.97 -23.91
C SER A 84 15.78 11.43 -22.84
N ILE A 85 15.45 11.70 -21.58
CA ILE A 85 16.35 11.42 -20.45
C ILE A 85 16.66 9.93 -20.31
N ASP A 86 15.67 9.05 -20.52
CA ASP A 86 15.82 7.59 -20.52
C ASP A 86 16.77 7.10 -21.62
N ILE A 87 16.73 7.68 -22.82
CA ILE A 87 17.60 7.24 -23.93
C ILE A 87 19.05 7.62 -23.68
N VAL A 88 19.28 8.79 -23.07
CA VAL A 88 20.64 9.23 -22.72
C VAL A 88 21.22 8.31 -21.64
N LEU A 89 20.38 7.85 -20.70
CA LEU A 89 20.78 7.00 -19.57
C LEU A 89 20.78 5.51 -19.88
N ASN A 90 20.02 5.07 -20.88
CA ASN A 90 19.94 3.69 -21.35
C ASN A 90 20.23 3.59 -22.84
N PRO A 91 21.47 3.88 -23.29
CA PRO A 91 21.80 3.80 -24.70
C PRO A 91 21.80 2.33 -25.18
N ALA A 92 20.98 2.04 -26.19
CA ALA A 92 20.96 0.74 -26.86
C ALA A 92 22.38 0.36 -27.39
N PRO A 93 22.91 -0.83 -27.07
CA PRO A 93 24.31 -1.19 -27.35
C PRO A 93 24.73 -1.08 -28.82
N ASN A 94 23.82 -1.40 -29.75
CA ASN A 94 24.04 -1.33 -31.20
C ASN A 94 23.34 -0.13 -31.85
N GLY A 95 22.92 0.83 -31.03
CA GLY A 95 22.08 1.96 -31.44
C GLY A 95 20.60 1.60 -31.50
N ARG A 96 19.78 2.66 -31.49
CA ARG A 96 18.32 2.59 -31.68
C ARG A 96 17.93 3.35 -32.94
N VAL A 97 16.81 2.96 -33.53
CA VAL A 97 16.20 3.70 -34.64
C VAL A 97 15.48 4.92 -34.08
N PHE A 98 15.76 6.09 -34.65
CA PHE A 98 15.06 7.33 -34.33
C PHE A 98 14.03 7.70 -35.38
N ASP A 99 13.22 8.70 -35.03
CA ASP A 99 12.19 9.23 -35.89
C ASP A 99 12.75 9.66 -37.24
N ASN A 100 12.10 9.20 -38.31
CA ASN A 100 12.49 9.46 -39.69
C ASN A 100 13.79 8.79 -40.18
N GLU A 101 14.35 7.83 -39.42
CA GLU A 101 15.50 7.04 -39.88
C GLU A 101 15.12 5.75 -40.61
N CYS A 102 13.86 5.31 -40.51
CA CYS A 102 13.38 4.06 -41.11
C CYS A 102 12.30 4.31 -42.15
N VAL A 103 12.48 3.74 -43.34
CA VAL A 103 11.46 3.69 -44.40
C VAL A 103 10.82 2.31 -44.40
N VAL A 104 9.50 2.27 -44.41
CA VAL A 104 8.70 1.04 -44.51
C VAL A 104 8.12 0.96 -45.92
N LEU A 105 8.61 0.00 -46.71
CA LEU A 105 8.06 -0.30 -48.03
C LEU A 105 6.99 -1.37 -47.91
N THR A 106 5.84 -1.18 -48.55
CA THR A 106 4.89 -2.27 -48.81
C THR A 106 5.23 -2.90 -50.14
N VAL A 107 5.39 -4.22 -50.16
CA VAL A 107 5.77 -4.96 -51.38
C VAL A 107 4.80 -6.11 -51.67
N SER A 108 4.63 -6.41 -52.96
CA SER A 108 3.94 -7.60 -53.45
C SER A 108 4.93 -8.54 -54.15
N GLY A 109 4.76 -9.86 -53.99
CA GLY A 109 5.58 -10.87 -54.66
C GLY A 109 6.78 -11.41 -53.86
N LEU A 110 7.02 -10.92 -52.63
CA LEU A 110 8.03 -11.47 -51.72
C LEU A 110 7.45 -12.66 -50.92
N ALA A 111 7.87 -13.87 -51.26
CA ALA A 111 7.46 -15.10 -50.57
C ALA A 111 8.14 -15.24 -49.19
N ALA A 112 7.51 -16.03 -48.30
CA ALA A 112 8.06 -16.31 -46.97
C ALA A 112 9.43 -16.98 -47.06
N ASP A 113 10.37 -16.55 -46.23
CA ASP A 113 11.77 -17.03 -46.17
C ASP A 113 12.58 -16.89 -47.48
N ALA A 114 12.09 -16.13 -48.48
CA ALA A 114 12.80 -15.94 -49.74
C ALA A 114 13.97 -14.95 -49.62
N ALA A 115 15.07 -15.22 -50.32
CA ALA A 115 16.16 -14.26 -50.48
C ALA A 115 15.78 -13.18 -51.51
N ALA A 116 16.13 -11.93 -51.23
CA ALA A 116 15.84 -10.78 -52.09
C ALA A 116 16.99 -9.76 -52.05
N SER A 117 17.03 -8.86 -53.04
CA SER A 117 17.90 -7.69 -53.00
C SER A 117 17.12 -6.44 -53.36
N VAL A 118 17.43 -5.34 -52.66
CA VAL A 118 16.91 -4.00 -52.96
C VAL A 118 18.06 -3.09 -53.35
N THR A 119 17.86 -2.34 -54.43
CA THR A 119 18.73 -1.25 -54.85
C THR A 119 18.09 0.06 -54.42
N ILE A 120 18.79 0.80 -53.56
CA ILE A 120 18.36 2.05 -52.94
C ILE A 120 19.16 3.19 -53.58
N GLN A 121 18.49 4.22 -54.09
CA GLN A 121 19.12 5.35 -54.76
C GLN A 121 18.32 6.64 -54.58
N ASN A 122 18.97 7.80 -54.72
CA ASN A 122 18.34 9.14 -54.68
C ASN A 122 17.61 9.52 -53.36
N VAL A 123 17.71 8.71 -52.30
CA VAL A 123 17.23 9.08 -50.97
C VAL A 123 18.18 10.11 -50.35
N GLN A 124 17.64 11.16 -49.74
CA GLN A 124 18.39 12.27 -49.16
C GLN A 124 18.22 12.32 -47.64
N ASP A 125 19.27 12.71 -46.93
CA ASP A 125 19.17 13.07 -45.52
C ASP A 125 18.60 14.50 -45.34
N ARG A 126 18.43 14.91 -44.07
CA ARG A 126 17.97 16.27 -43.72
C ARG A 126 19.11 17.28 -43.53
N ALA A 127 20.34 16.97 -43.95
CA ALA A 127 21.45 17.89 -43.84
C ALA A 127 21.29 19.10 -44.79
N THR A 128 22.00 20.19 -44.53
CA THR A 128 22.00 21.37 -45.41
C THR A 128 23.44 21.70 -45.83
N PRO A 129 23.85 21.42 -47.09
CA PRO A 129 23.08 20.78 -48.17
C PRO A 129 22.82 19.27 -47.91
N PRO A 130 21.77 18.68 -48.51
CA PRO A 130 21.41 17.28 -48.28
C PRO A 130 22.44 16.31 -48.89
N ASN A 131 22.77 15.25 -48.15
CA ASN A 131 23.57 14.15 -48.66
C ASN A 131 22.66 13.12 -49.33
N THR A 132 22.90 12.86 -50.61
CA THR A 132 22.17 11.82 -51.36
C THR A 132 22.90 10.48 -51.27
N ILE A 133 22.17 9.41 -50.98
CA ILE A 133 22.75 8.07 -50.97
C ILE A 133 23.24 7.66 -52.37
N ALA A 134 24.43 7.08 -52.44
CA ALA A 134 24.89 6.42 -53.66
C ALA A 134 24.02 5.17 -53.94
N ALA A 135 23.86 4.79 -55.20
CA ALA A 135 23.15 3.55 -55.55
C ALA A 135 23.74 2.36 -54.78
N THR A 136 22.97 1.83 -53.84
CA THR A 136 23.41 0.83 -52.87
C THR A 136 22.53 -0.40 -52.99
N ASN A 137 23.13 -1.55 -53.28
CA ASN A 137 22.43 -2.83 -53.32
C ASN A 137 22.60 -3.56 -51.98
N ILE A 138 21.49 -3.93 -51.34
CA ILE A 138 21.46 -4.68 -50.09
C ILE A 138 20.72 -5.99 -50.31
N ASN A 139 21.38 -7.10 -49.96
CA ASN A 139 20.77 -8.42 -49.92
C ASN A 139 20.16 -8.66 -48.55
N PHE A 140 18.98 -9.26 -48.51
CA PHE A 140 18.31 -9.69 -47.28
C PHE A 140 17.51 -10.97 -47.55
N LYS A 141 17.05 -11.62 -46.48
CA LYS A 141 16.12 -12.75 -46.55
C LYS A 141 14.86 -12.37 -45.81
N ASP A 142 13.71 -12.76 -46.35
CA ASP A 142 12.45 -12.58 -45.64
C ASP A 142 12.49 -13.32 -44.30
N SER A 143 12.00 -12.68 -43.23
CA SER A 143 12.06 -13.26 -41.88
C SER A 143 11.13 -14.45 -41.68
N GLY A 144 10.09 -14.55 -42.52
CA GLY A 144 9.00 -15.50 -42.34
C GLY A 144 8.07 -15.17 -41.16
N TYR A 145 8.30 -14.07 -40.43
CA TYR A 145 7.46 -13.63 -39.32
C TYR A 145 6.37 -12.66 -39.78
N ALA A 146 5.26 -12.66 -39.05
CA ALA A 146 4.26 -11.61 -39.04
C ALA A 146 4.33 -10.84 -37.72
N TRP A 147 3.70 -9.69 -37.63
CA TRP A 147 3.52 -9.00 -36.36
C TRP A 147 2.12 -8.42 -36.22
N ALA A 148 1.64 -8.44 -34.98
CA ALA A 148 0.34 -7.94 -34.58
C ALA A 148 0.42 -7.31 -33.19
N GLU A 149 -0.64 -6.60 -32.83
CA GLU A 149 -0.80 -5.96 -31.54
C GLU A 149 -2.09 -6.48 -30.89
N SER A 150 -1.93 -7.13 -29.74
CA SER A 150 -3.05 -7.51 -28.87
C SER A 150 -3.60 -6.26 -28.20
N GLY A 151 -4.90 -6.24 -27.95
CA GLY A 151 -5.50 -5.13 -27.22
C GLY A 151 -5.68 -3.87 -28.07
N THR A 152 -5.97 -2.75 -27.40
CA THR A 152 -6.17 -1.44 -28.03
C THR A 152 -5.32 -0.35 -27.33
N PRO A 153 -3.98 -0.43 -27.41
CA PRO A 153 -3.12 0.54 -26.73
C PRO A 153 -3.34 1.96 -27.27
N ALA A 154 -3.13 2.95 -26.40
CA ALA A 154 -3.31 4.36 -26.74
C ALA A 154 -2.39 4.83 -27.88
N ILE A 155 -1.21 4.21 -28.00
CA ILE A 155 -0.24 4.46 -29.07
C ILE A 155 0.09 3.12 -29.73
N ALA A 156 -0.24 2.98 -31.01
CA ALA A 156 0.02 1.75 -31.75
C ALA A 156 1.53 1.46 -31.89
N GLY A 157 1.91 0.21 -31.67
CA GLY A 157 3.27 -0.28 -31.77
C GLY A 157 3.90 -0.20 -33.16
N LYS A 158 5.21 -0.42 -33.23
CA LYS A 158 6.01 -0.43 -34.46
C LYS A 158 7.03 -1.56 -34.42
N VAL A 159 7.24 -2.23 -35.54
CA VAL A 159 8.26 -3.28 -35.66
C VAL A 159 9.21 -2.93 -36.79
N VAL A 160 10.52 -3.00 -36.50
CA VAL A 160 11.59 -2.89 -37.49
C VAL A 160 12.28 -4.24 -37.61
N ALA A 161 12.25 -4.82 -38.80
CA ALA A 161 13.00 -6.04 -39.08
C ALA A 161 14.47 -5.70 -39.33
N VAL A 162 15.37 -6.34 -38.57
CA VAL A 162 16.81 -6.05 -38.59
C VAL A 162 17.55 -7.19 -39.32
N GLY A 163 17.78 -7.00 -40.62
CA GLY A 163 18.44 -8.00 -41.45
C GLY A 163 17.68 -9.32 -41.46
N THR A 164 18.41 -10.42 -41.25
CA THR A 164 17.85 -11.76 -41.01
C THR A 164 17.93 -12.16 -39.54
N ASN A 165 18.29 -11.22 -38.66
CA ASN A 165 18.84 -11.55 -37.35
C ASN A 165 17.90 -11.24 -36.17
N GLY A 166 16.80 -10.52 -36.39
CA GLY A 166 15.84 -10.22 -35.33
C GLY A 166 15.04 -8.95 -35.60
N PHE A 167 14.53 -8.34 -34.53
CA PHE A 167 13.58 -7.24 -34.60
C PHE A 167 13.88 -6.18 -33.53
N ASP A 168 13.58 -4.94 -33.86
CA ASP A 168 13.42 -3.86 -32.90
C ASP A 168 11.91 -3.59 -32.78
N ILE A 169 11.34 -3.87 -31.60
CA ILE A 169 9.91 -3.84 -31.31
C ILE A 169 9.65 -2.63 -30.42
N PHE A 170 8.82 -1.71 -30.89
CA PHE A 170 8.34 -0.57 -30.13
C PHE A 170 6.90 -0.81 -29.69
N SER A 171 6.64 -0.70 -28.39
CA SER A 171 5.33 -0.94 -27.79
C SER A 171 4.99 0.17 -26.79
N ALA A 172 3.70 0.45 -26.63
CA ALA A 172 3.15 1.32 -25.59
C ALA A 172 2.02 0.63 -24.80
N GLY A 173 2.03 -0.71 -24.80
CA GLY A 173 1.01 -1.52 -24.14
C GLY A 173 0.89 -1.22 -22.65
N SER A 174 -0.35 -1.18 -22.17
CA SER A 174 -0.67 -0.80 -20.79
C SER A 174 -0.53 -1.95 -19.80
N ALA A 175 -0.80 -3.20 -20.20
CA ALA A 175 -0.76 -4.36 -19.32
C ALA A 175 -0.51 -5.67 -20.08
N GLN A 176 0.19 -6.61 -19.44
CA GLN A 176 0.16 -8.02 -19.79
C GLN A 176 -0.08 -8.85 -18.51
N TRP A 177 -1.17 -8.52 -17.82
CA TRP A 177 -1.47 -9.03 -16.48
C TRP A 177 -2.97 -9.16 -16.25
N ALA A 178 -3.35 -9.90 -15.20
CA ALA A 178 -4.73 -10.21 -14.87
C ALA A 178 -5.49 -10.80 -16.08
N ASN A 179 -6.64 -10.26 -16.46
CA ASN A 179 -7.46 -10.71 -17.59
C ASN A 179 -7.40 -9.79 -18.84
N TYR A 180 -6.31 -9.04 -19.04
CA TYR A 180 -6.16 -8.14 -20.19
C TYR A 180 -4.72 -8.07 -20.74
N ASP A 181 -4.58 -8.12 -22.07
CA ASP A 181 -3.29 -8.03 -22.77
C ASP A 181 -3.24 -6.89 -23.79
N GLU A 182 -2.22 -6.03 -23.69
CA GLU A 182 -1.75 -5.11 -24.72
C GLU A 182 -0.27 -5.40 -25.05
N VAL A 183 -0.05 -6.18 -26.09
CA VAL A 183 1.27 -6.76 -26.41
C VAL A 183 1.55 -6.61 -27.90
N VAL A 184 2.73 -6.11 -28.25
CA VAL A 184 3.24 -6.19 -29.63
C VAL A 184 3.99 -7.50 -29.79
N MET A 185 3.49 -8.39 -30.65
CA MET A 185 4.09 -9.70 -30.87
C MET A 185 4.53 -9.86 -32.32
N VAL A 186 5.77 -10.31 -32.51
CA VAL A 186 6.31 -10.75 -33.80
C VAL A 186 6.31 -12.28 -33.80
N TYR A 187 5.50 -12.92 -34.63
CA TYR A 187 5.17 -14.33 -34.49
C TYR A 187 5.27 -15.15 -35.78
N LYS A 188 5.40 -16.46 -35.61
CA LYS A 188 5.03 -17.49 -36.58
C LYS A 188 3.86 -18.30 -36.03
N GLN A 189 2.97 -18.74 -36.92
CA GLN A 189 2.03 -19.80 -36.57
C GLN A 189 2.75 -21.15 -36.67
N VAL A 190 2.80 -21.90 -35.57
CA VAL A 190 3.50 -23.18 -35.50
C VAL A 190 2.53 -24.25 -35.05
N THR A 191 2.45 -25.35 -35.81
CA THR A 191 1.61 -26.51 -35.49
C THR A 191 2.47 -27.63 -34.90
N GLY A 192 2.08 -28.15 -33.74
CA GLY A 192 2.81 -29.18 -33.01
C GLY A 192 4.00 -28.64 -32.22
N ASP A 193 5.01 -29.48 -32.05
CA ASP A 193 6.21 -29.18 -31.25
C ASP A 193 7.04 -28.04 -31.84
N PHE A 194 7.67 -27.24 -30.96
CA PHE A 194 8.57 -26.16 -31.35
C PHE A 194 9.65 -25.92 -30.30
N ASP A 195 10.70 -25.24 -30.71
CA ASP A 195 11.78 -24.79 -29.83
C ASP A 195 12.27 -23.43 -30.33
N LEU A 196 11.82 -22.37 -29.67
CA LEU A 196 12.19 -20.99 -30.00
C LEU A 196 13.21 -20.48 -28.99
N GLN A 197 14.33 -19.98 -29.50
CA GLN A 197 15.39 -19.34 -28.72
C GLN A 197 15.58 -17.91 -29.22
N ALA A 198 15.69 -16.97 -28.29
CA ALA A 198 15.93 -15.57 -28.62
C ALA A 198 16.85 -14.91 -27.59
N ARG A 199 17.68 -13.98 -28.07
CA ARG A 199 18.53 -13.13 -27.27
C ARG A 199 17.89 -11.76 -27.15
N VAL A 200 17.58 -11.38 -25.93
CA VAL A 200 17.12 -10.04 -25.54
C VAL A 200 18.37 -9.15 -25.45
N GLU A 201 18.58 -8.35 -26.48
CA GLU A 201 19.74 -7.47 -26.60
C GLU A 201 19.58 -6.20 -25.77
N PHE A 202 18.36 -5.69 -25.67
CA PHE A 202 18.08 -4.44 -25.00
C PHE A 202 16.59 -4.28 -24.70
N GLN A 203 16.26 -3.62 -23.61
CA GLN A 203 14.95 -3.01 -23.41
C GLN A 203 15.09 -1.62 -22.76
N ASP A 204 14.20 -0.69 -23.11
CA ASP A 204 14.12 0.63 -22.47
C ASP A 204 13.71 0.51 -20.99
N PHE A 205 14.06 1.51 -20.18
CA PHE A 205 13.52 1.63 -18.82
C PHE A 205 12.02 1.91 -18.95
N SER A 206 11.18 0.95 -18.58
CA SER A 206 9.72 1.03 -18.71
C SER A 206 9.07 0.80 -17.34
N SER A 207 8.14 -0.15 -17.19
CA SER A 207 7.67 -0.60 -15.87
C SER A 207 8.64 -1.64 -15.29
N HIS A 208 8.76 -1.72 -13.95
CA HIS A 208 9.42 -2.86 -13.28
C HIS A 208 8.95 -4.22 -13.82
N TRP A 209 7.67 -4.32 -14.16
CA TRP A 209 7.00 -5.55 -14.63
C TRP A 209 6.90 -5.66 -16.16
N ALA A 210 7.68 -4.86 -16.89
CA ALA A 210 7.68 -4.96 -18.35
C ALA A 210 8.17 -6.35 -18.82
N SER A 211 7.48 -6.87 -19.85
CA SER A 211 7.71 -8.19 -20.40
C SER A 211 8.31 -8.11 -21.80
N ALA A 212 9.64 -8.22 -21.92
CA ALA A 212 10.38 -8.15 -23.19
C ALA A 212 11.08 -9.49 -23.52
N GLY A 213 10.33 -10.47 -24.02
CA GLY A 213 10.84 -11.83 -24.19
C GLY A 213 10.23 -12.60 -25.36
N VAL A 214 9.92 -13.89 -25.14
CA VAL A 214 9.27 -14.78 -26.12
C VAL A 214 7.99 -15.37 -25.54
N MET A 215 6.98 -15.53 -26.39
CA MET A 215 5.64 -15.97 -26.00
C MET A 215 5.12 -17.04 -26.96
N ALA A 216 4.31 -17.96 -26.42
CA ALA A 216 3.43 -18.84 -27.17
C ALA A 216 1.98 -18.62 -26.71
N ARG A 217 1.09 -18.23 -27.63
CA ARG A 217 -0.32 -17.92 -27.33
C ARG A 217 -1.30 -18.49 -28.35
N GLU A 218 -2.53 -18.74 -27.94
CA GLU A 218 -3.57 -19.35 -28.78
C GLU A 218 -4.29 -18.37 -29.71
N SER A 219 -4.52 -17.15 -29.26
CA SER A 219 -5.19 -16.06 -29.99
C SER A 219 -4.40 -14.78 -29.85
N LEU A 220 -4.31 -13.98 -30.90
CA LEU A 220 -3.64 -12.69 -30.87
C LEU A 220 -4.49 -11.60 -30.21
N ASN A 221 -5.81 -11.80 -30.07
CA ASN A 221 -6.76 -10.79 -29.57
C ASN A 221 -6.56 -9.41 -30.22
N GLU A 222 -6.32 -9.40 -31.54
CA GLU A 222 -5.96 -8.18 -32.27
C GLU A 222 -7.08 -7.16 -32.18
N ARG A 223 -6.76 -5.95 -31.68
CA ARG A 223 -7.70 -4.83 -31.58
C ARG A 223 -8.93 -5.10 -30.68
N GLU A 224 -8.88 -6.14 -29.85
CA GLU A 224 -9.93 -6.42 -28.86
C GLU A 224 -9.74 -5.50 -27.65
N ASN A 225 -10.77 -4.71 -27.31
CA ASN A 225 -10.71 -3.82 -26.15
C ASN A 225 -10.72 -4.58 -24.81
N SER A 226 -10.45 -3.88 -23.72
CA SER A 226 -10.42 -4.44 -22.36
C SER A 226 -11.72 -5.14 -21.98
N ALA A 227 -12.88 -4.52 -22.25
CA ALA A 227 -14.19 -5.11 -21.92
C ALA A 227 -14.41 -6.48 -22.58
N THR A 228 -13.95 -6.67 -23.82
CA THR A 228 -14.09 -7.95 -24.53
C THR A 228 -13.15 -9.01 -23.97
N GLN A 229 -11.89 -8.64 -23.71
CA GLN A 229 -10.89 -9.56 -23.18
C GLN A 229 -11.18 -9.98 -21.73
N GLN A 230 -11.68 -9.06 -20.90
CA GLN A 230 -12.01 -9.30 -19.50
C GLN A 230 -13.33 -10.05 -19.33
N GLY A 231 -14.29 -9.79 -20.22
CA GLY A 231 -15.66 -10.28 -20.09
C GLY A 231 -16.44 -9.53 -19.02
N ASP A 232 -17.56 -10.10 -18.60
CA ASP A 232 -18.42 -9.55 -17.57
C ASP A 232 -19.02 -10.70 -16.73
N ALA A 233 -18.48 -10.89 -15.54
CA ALA A 233 -18.95 -11.90 -14.60
C ALA A 233 -20.24 -11.49 -13.85
N SER A 234 -20.66 -10.22 -13.97
CA SER A 234 -21.81 -9.66 -13.25
C SER A 234 -23.15 -9.88 -13.96
N VAL A 235 -23.13 -10.29 -15.23
CA VAL A 235 -24.32 -10.57 -16.04
C VAL A 235 -24.67 -12.06 -16.03
N ASP A 236 -25.96 -12.40 -16.19
CA ASP A 236 -26.43 -13.79 -16.26
C ASP A 236 -26.97 -14.12 -17.68
N PRO A 237 -26.37 -15.07 -18.42
CA PRO A 237 -25.18 -15.84 -18.04
C PRO A 237 -23.89 -15.00 -18.10
N PRO A 238 -22.86 -15.32 -17.29
CA PRO A 238 -21.56 -14.63 -17.32
C PRO A 238 -20.96 -14.61 -18.72
N ILE A 239 -20.49 -13.43 -19.14
CA ILE A 239 -19.74 -13.28 -20.38
C ILE A 239 -18.29 -13.61 -20.06
N VAL A 240 -17.84 -14.78 -20.52
CA VAL A 240 -16.43 -15.17 -20.39
C VAL A 240 -15.58 -14.27 -21.29
N GLY A 241 -14.51 -13.71 -20.72
CA GLY A 241 -13.55 -12.90 -21.44
C GLY A 241 -12.78 -13.66 -22.52
N THR A 242 -12.27 -12.95 -23.53
CA THR A 242 -11.56 -13.54 -24.67
C THR A 242 -10.03 -13.58 -24.51
N ALA A 243 -9.48 -13.08 -23.40
CA ALA A 243 -8.02 -13.00 -23.19
C ALA A 243 -7.36 -14.38 -23.39
N SER A 244 -6.38 -14.45 -24.30
CA SER A 244 -5.81 -15.72 -24.76
C SER A 244 -5.05 -16.44 -23.66
N ARG A 245 -5.19 -17.77 -23.60
CA ARG A 245 -4.19 -18.62 -22.92
C ARG A 245 -2.82 -18.41 -23.56
N TYR A 246 -1.79 -18.30 -22.73
CA TYR A 246 -0.41 -18.15 -23.17
C TYR A 246 0.57 -18.66 -22.12
N ALA A 247 1.79 -18.92 -22.56
CA ALA A 247 2.98 -18.96 -21.72
C ALA A 247 4.05 -18.05 -22.33
N ASP A 248 4.83 -17.39 -21.48
CA ASP A 248 5.97 -16.61 -21.92
C ASP A 248 7.17 -16.81 -21.00
N VAL A 249 8.30 -16.25 -21.42
CA VAL A 249 9.48 -16.04 -20.57
C VAL A 249 10.20 -14.79 -21.04
N HIS A 250 10.58 -13.95 -20.08
CA HIS A 250 11.16 -12.65 -20.36
C HIS A 250 12.06 -12.18 -19.21
N PRO A 251 13.11 -11.40 -19.51
CA PRO A 251 13.77 -10.57 -18.52
C PRO A 251 13.02 -9.24 -18.33
N ASN A 252 13.13 -8.67 -17.14
CA ASN A 252 12.66 -7.31 -16.82
C ASN A 252 13.75 -6.26 -17.10
N PRO A 253 13.39 -4.95 -17.12
CA PRO A 253 14.38 -3.90 -17.30
C PRO A 253 15.26 -3.73 -16.06
N VAL A 254 16.46 -3.18 -16.28
CA VAL A 254 17.48 -2.99 -15.24
C VAL A 254 17.19 -1.75 -14.36
N GLN A 255 16.42 -0.80 -14.87
CA GLN A 255 15.82 0.34 -14.18
C GLN A 255 14.41 0.54 -14.73
N ASP A 256 13.54 1.17 -13.96
CA ASP A 256 12.19 1.51 -14.41
C ASP A 256 11.88 3.01 -14.27
N PHE A 257 10.77 3.43 -14.85
CA PHE A 257 10.14 4.70 -14.49
C PHE A 257 9.33 4.54 -13.20
N ASN A 258 9.71 5.33 -12.21
CA ASN A 258 9.18 5.31 -10.85
C ASN A 258 7.64 5.20 -10.74
N GLN A 259 7.19 4.42 -9.76
CA GLN A 259 5.79 4.08 -9.49
C GLN A 259 5.12 4.85 -8.34
N THR A 260 5.87 5.62 -7.54
CA THR A 260 5.35 6.27 -6.32
C THR A 260 4.95 7.74 -6.51
N GLY A 261 5.09 8.27 -7.73
CA GLY A 261 4.76 9.66 -8.06
C GLY A 261 5.74 10.68 -7.45
N PRO A 262 5.71 11.96 -7.88
CA PRO A 262 6.62 12.98 -7.36
C PRO A 262 6.35 13.32 -5.87
N PRO A 263 7.38 13.53 -5.01
CA PRO A 263 8.78 13.84 -5.33
C PRO A 263 9.74 12.65 -5.12
N ALA A 264 9.59 11.59 -5.91
CA ALA A 264 10.55 10.49 -5.99
C ALA A 264 11.39 10.60 -7.30
N PRO A 265 12.59 10.01 -7.40
CA PRO A 265 13.47 10.13 -8.56
C PRO A 265 12.79 9.66 -9.86
N ILE A 266 13.15 10.20 -11.03
CA ILE A 266 12.50 9.85 -12.32
C ILE A 266 12.63 8.34 -12.63
N PHE A 267 13.76 7.74 -12.23
CA PHE A 267 14.03 6.31 -12.38
C PHE A 267 14.29 5.65 -11.03
N GLU A 268 13.89 4.39 -10.89
CA GLU A 268 14.16 3.53 -9.74
C GLU A 268 14.81 2.22 -10.20
N ALA A 269 15.25 1.40 -9.23
CA ALA A 269 15.92 0.14 -9.51
C ALA A 269 14.92 -0.87 -10.07
N GLY A 270 15.19 -1.37 -11.28
CA GLY A 270 14.40 -2.34 -12.03
C GLY A 270 14.02 -3.57 -11.21
N ASN A 271 12.96 -4.32 -11.58
CA ASN A 271 12.82 -5.70 -11.05
C ASN A 271 14.09 -6.48 -11.40
N ASN A 272 14.59 -6.32 -12.64
CA ASN A 272 15.88 -6.84 -13.07
C ASN A 272 16.03 -8.36 -12.84
N LEU A 273 14.92 -9.09 -12.98
CA LEU A 273 14.81 -10.54 -12.84
C LEU A 273 14.42 -11.20 -14.17
N TRP A 274 14.33 -12.53 -14.14
CA TRP A 274 13.66 -13.33 -15.16
C TRP A 274 12.31 -13.79 -14.64
N GLU A 275 11.28 -13.65 -15.48
CA GLU A 275 9.92 -14.05 -15.16
C GLU A 275 9.36 -14.97 -16.25
N SER A 276 8.38 -15.79 -15.86
CA SER A 276 7.70 -16.73 -16.74
C SER A 276 6.21 -16.71 -16.42
N HIS A 277 5.42 -16.04 -17.26
CA HIS A 277 3.99 -15.88 -17.05
C HIS A 277 3.19 -17.01 -17.70
N ILE A 278 2.02 -17.28 -17.12
CA ILE A 278 1.02 -18.21 -17.65
C ILE A 278 -0.38 -17.61 -17.56
N ARG A 279 -1.20 -17.82 -18.58
CA ARG A 279 -2.65 -17.72 -18.47
C ARG A 279 -3.27 -19.10 -18.73
N ARG A 280 -3.79 -19.73 -17.67
CA ARG A 280 -4.24 -21.13 -17.68
C ARG A 280 -5.54 -21.35 -18.43
N SER A 281 -6.48 -20.41 -18.35
CA SER A 281 -7.80 -20.45 -19.01
C SER A 281 -8.05 -19.20 -19.85
N THR A 282 -8.85 -19.33 -20.92
CA THR A 282 -9.27 -18.18 -21.73
C THR A 282 -10.13 -17.25 -20.88
N GLY A 283 -9.80 -15.95 -20.85
CA GLY A 283 -10.44 -14.96 -19.97
C GLY A 283 -10.02 -15.04 -18.50
N GLY A 284 -9.18 -16.00 -18.12
CA GLY A 284 -8.69 -16.20 -16.76
C GLY A 284 -7.58 -15.22 -16.35
N GLN A 285 -7.18 -15.28 -15.08
CA GLN A 285 -6.09 -14.47 -14.54
C GLN A 285 -4.71 -14.96 -15.03
N THR A 286 -3.80 -14.03 -15.27
CA THR A 286 -2.37 -14.30 -15.43
C THR A 286 -1.75 -14.65 -14.08
N GLY A 287 -0.89 -15.67 -14.06
CA GLY A 287 0.01 -15.99 -12.95
C GLY A 287 1.47 -15.90 -13.36
N SER A 288 2.36 -15.86 -12.37
CA SER A 288 3.82 -15.97 -12.55
C SER A 288 4.31 -17.22 -11.82
N ASP A 289 5.01 -18.10 -12.52
CA ASP A 289 5.47 -19.40 -11.99
C ASP A 289 7.00 -19.42 -11.73
N ASN A 290 7.72 -18.31 -11.94
CA ASN A 290 9.15 -18.21 -11.60
C ASN A 290 9.62 -16.75 -11.43
N ALA A 291 10.46 -16.52 -10.41
CA ALA A 291 11.29 -15.34 -10.24
C ALA A 291 12.72 -15.78 -9.84
N THR A 292 13.59 -16.05 -10.82
CA THR A 292 15.00 -16.37 -10.55
C THR A 292 15.81 -15.09 -10.32
N VAL A 293 16.57 -15.05 -9.23
CA VAL A 293 17.27 -13.85 -8.69
C VAL A 293 18.51 -13.43 -9.51
N ASN A 294 18.73 -13.97 -10.71
CA ASN A 294 19.92 -13.68 -11.50
C ASN A 294 19.67 -12.51 -12.46
N THR A 295 20.42 -11.40 -12.30
CA THR A 295 20.35 -10.25 -13.21
C THR A 295 20.57 -10.63 -14.69
N PRO A 296 19.62 -10.35 -15.59
CA PRO A 296 19.76 -10.60 -17.02
C PRO A 296 21.02 -9.95 -17.62
N PRO A 297 21.90 -10.71 -18.31
CA PRO A 297 23.20 -10.21 -18.76
C PRO A 297 23.09 -9.51 -20.12
N TYR A 298 22.37 -8.38 -20.19
CA TYR A 298 22.28 -7.59 -21.42
C TYR A 298 23.67 -7.21 -21.95
N PRO A 299 23.91 -7.27 -23.28
CA PRO A 299 22.99 -7.66 -24.38
C PRO A 299 22.88 -9.18 -24.69
N ASN A 300 23.39 -10.04 -23.83
CA ASN A 300 23.42 -11.49 -24.03
C ASN A 300 22.42 -12.25 -23.15
N ALA A 301 21.31 -11.60 -22.77
CA ALA A 301 20.24 -12.26 -22.05
C ALA A 301 19.47 -13.19 -23.01
N TRP A 302 19.41 -14.49 -22.75
CA TRP A 302 18.72 -15.47 -23.59
C TRP A 302 17.46 -16.00 -22.94
N VAL A 303 16.41 -16.17 -23.76
CA VAL A 303 15.14 -16.80 -23.40
C VAL A 303 14.80 -17.91 -24.40
N ARG A 304 14.16 -18.96 -23.91
CA ARG A 304 13.74 -20.10 -24.73
C ARG A 304 12.37 -20.63 -24.28
N ILE A 305 11.53 -20.91 -25.25
CA ILE A 305 10.24 -21.57 -25.06
C ILE A 305 10.15 -22.79 -25.96
N GLN A 306 9.86 -23.95 -25.37
CA GLN A 306 9.81 -25.23 -26.04
C GLN A 306 8.46 -25.90 -25.79
N ARG A 307 7.85 -26.43 -26.85
CA ARG A 307 6.71 -27.36 -26.75
C ARG A 307 7.16 -28.77 -27.08
N THR A 308 6.83 -29.72 -26.21
CA THR A 308 7.04 -31.16 -26.44
C THR A 308 5.73 -31.90 -26.18
N GLY A 309 5.05 -32.35 -27.23
CA GLY A 309 3.69 -32.86 -27.13
C GLY A 309 2.70 -31.77 -26.71
N GLY A 310 2.11 -31.94 -25.52
CA GLY A 310 1.21 -30.95 -24.92
C GLY A 310 1.91 -29.97 -23.96
N ASP A 311 3.11 -30.32 -23.51
CA ASP A 311 3.81 -29.61 -22.43
C ASP A 311 4.54 -28.38 -22.98
N ILE A 312 4.60 -27.31 -22.17
CA ILE A 312 5.37 -26.10 -22.46
C ILE A 312 6.46 -25.93 -21.41
N HIS A 313 7.70 -25.84 -21.86
CA HIS A 313 8.88 -25.62 -21.06
C HIS A 313 9.47 -24.26 -21.39
N THR A 314 9.79 -23.48 -20.35
CA THR A 314 10.45 -22.18 -20.49
C THR A 314 11.81 -22.20 -19.82
N PHE A 315 12.77 -21.50 -20.43
CA PHE A 315 14.15 -21.43 -19.96
C PHE A 315 14.72 -20.04 -20.15
N HIS A 316 15.74 -19.71 -19.37
CA HIS A 316 16.59 -18.54 -19.57
C HIS A 316 18.07 -18.94 -19.57
N GLY A 317 18.96 -18.03 -19.99
CA GLY A 317 20.39 -18.31 -20.02
C GLY A 317 21.25 -17.09 -20.31
N ALA A 318 22.55 -17.24 -20.07
CA ALA A 318 23.53 -16.16 -20.24
C ALA A 318 24.36 -16.24 -21.53
N ASP A 319 24.23 -17.33 -22.29
CA ASP A 319 25.06 -17.60 -23.47
C ASP A 319 24.33 -18.26 -24.66
N GLY A 320 23.06 -18.63 -24.49
CA GLY A 320 22.25 -19.31 -25.51
C GLY A 320 22.63 -20.79 -25.73
N ILE A 321 23.48 -21.35 -24.88
CA ILE A 321 23.96 -22.73 -24.94
C ILE A 321 23.56 -23.46 -23.66
N ASN A 322 23.89 -22.85 -22.51
CA ASN A 322 23.53 -23.31 -21.18
C ASN A 322 22.21 -22.66 -20.78
N TRP A 323 21.25 -23.50 -20.40
CA TRP A 323 19.88 -23.11 -20.13
C TRP A 323 19.49 -23.50 -18.71
N ASP A 324 19.04 -22.50 -17.96
CA ASP A 324 18.41 -22.68 -16.67
C ASP A 324 16.90 -22.85 -16.87
N PRO A 325 16.26 -23.85 -16.25
CA PRO A 325 14.81 -24.01 -16.33
C PRO A 325 14.12 -22.84 -15.64
N ALA A 326 13.12 -22.25 -16.31
CA ALA A 326 12.28 -21.22 -15.73
C ALA A 326 11.00 -21.83 -15.14
N ALA A 327 10.17 -22.46 -15.99
CA ALA A 327 8.96 -23.15 -15.55
C ALA A 327 8.58 -24.26 -16.53
N ASP A 328 8.11 -25.38 -15.99
CA ASP A 328 7.55 -26.52 -16.72
C ASP A 328 6.03 -26.54 -16.54
N ARG A 329 5.29 -26.62 -17.65
CA ARG A 329 3.82 -26.60 -17.68
C ARG A 329 3.32 -27.86 -18.37
N VAL A 330 2.59 -28.68 -17.62
CA VAL A 330 2.20 -30.03 -18.02
C VAL A 330 0.78 -30.04 -18.58
N ASP A 331 0.62 -30.73 -19.70
CA ASP A 331 -0.68 -30.94 -20.34
C ASP A 331 -1.60 -31.82 -19.48
N GLY A 332 -2.88 -31.45 -19.43
CA GLY A 332 -3.86 -32.10 -18.57
C GLY A 332 -3.83 -31.67 -17.10
N THR A 333 -2.92 -30.78 -16.69
CA THR A 333 -2.90 -30.17 -15.35
C THR A 333 -2.93 -28.65 -15.38
N ASP A 334 -2.02 -28.01 -16.11
CA ASP A 334 -1.85 -26.55 -16.04
C ASP A 334 -2.76 -25.77 -16.99
N TRP A 335 -3.18 -26.41 -18.08
CA TRP A 335 -4.05 -25.81 -19.10
C TRP A 335 -5.51 -26.17 -18.83
N LEU A 336 -6.35 -25.14 -18.70
CA LEU A 336 -7.74 -25.25 -18.28
C LEU A 336 -8.69 -24.70 -19.34
N ASP A 337 -9.94 -25.15 -19.32
CA ASP A 337 -11.02 -24.61 -20.14
C ASP A 337 -11.52 -23.27 -19.55
N THR A 338 -12.50 -22.66 -20.20
CA THR A 338 -13.12 -21.38 -19.81
C THR A 338 -13.74 -21.39 -18.41
N ASP A 339 -13.98 -22.55 -17.82
CA ASP A 339 -14.48 -22.69 -16.44
C ASP A 339 -13.37 -22.56 -15.38
N GLY A 340 -12.10 -22.50 -15.78
CA GLY A 340 -10.95 -22.36 -14.90
C GLY A 340 -10.66 -23.58 -14.02
N VAL A 341 -11.29 -24.73 -14.29
CA VAL A 341 -11.11 -25.97 -13.49
C VAL A 341 -10.97 -27.23 -14.33
N THR A 342 -11.59 -27.29 -15.52
CA THR A 342 -11.55 -28.47 -16.37
C THR A 342 -10.27 -28.48 -17.19
N PRO A 343 -9.41 -29.53 -17.12
CA PRO A 343 -8.22 -29.60 -17.95
C PRO A 343 -8.55 -29.61 -19.45
N LYS A 344 -7.86 -28.77 -20.22
CA LYS A 344 -8.01 -28.65 -21.66
C LYS A 344 -6.68 -28.28 -22.29
N SER A 345 -6.16 -29.16 -23.13
CA SER A 345 -4.92 -28.94 -23.86
C SER A 345 -4.92 -27.64 -24.66
N LEU A 346 -3.74 -27.06 -24.82
CA LEU A 346 -3.51 -25.97 -25.77
C LEU A 346 -3.80 -26.41 -27.20
N ASN A 347 -4.26 -25.47 -28.01
CA ASN A 347 -4.45 -25.61 -29.44
C ASN A 347 -3.18 -26.16 -30.10
N GLN A 348 -3.35 -27.05 -31.08
CA GLN A 348 -2.22 -27.62 -31.82
C GLN A 348 -1.42 -26.57 -32.59
N THR A 349 -2.08 -25.50 -33.03
CA THR A 349 -1.43 -24.35 -33.67
C THR A 349 -1.41 -23.18 -32.70
N LEU A 350 -0.21 -22.65 -32.42
CA LEU A 350 0.01 -21.48 -31.58
C LEU A 350 0.72 -20.37 -32.37
N TYR A 351 0.55 -19.14 -31.90
CA TYR A 351 1.37 -18.00 -32.28
C TYR A 351 2.60 -17.97 -31.39
N VAL A 352 3.79 -18.10 -31.99
CA VAL A 352 5.05 -18.26 -31.26
C VAL A 352 6.07 -17.24 -31.76
N GLY A 353 6.69 -16.47 -30.85
CA GLY A 353 7.68 -15.46 -31.23
C GLY A 353 7.97 -14.43 -30.15
N PRO A 354 8.86 -13.45 -30.43
CA PRO A 354 9.14 -12.35 -29.53
C PRO A 354 7.92 -11.48 -29.25
N ALA A 355 7.75 -11.06 -28.00
CA ALA A 355 6.62 -10.26 -27.53
C ALA A 355 7.09 -9.15 -26.58
N PHE A 356 6.41 -7.99 -26.61
CA PHE A 356 6.71 -6.86 -25.73
C PHE A 356 5.48 -6.12 -25.20
N SER A 357 5.40 -6.05 -23.87
CA SER A 357 4.54 -5.14 -23.12
C SER A 357 5.40 -4.31 -22.15
N PRO A 358 5.42 -2.97 -22.27
CA PRO A 358 6.10 -2.09 -21.32
C PRO A 358 5.29 -1.81 -20.04
N GLU A 359 4.06 -2.32 -19.96
CA GLU A 359 3.12 -2.12 -18.85
C GLU A 359 2.95 -0.68 -18.40
N THR A 360 2.60 0.21 -19.33
CA THR A 360 2.54 1.66 -19.05
C THR A 360 1.57 2.07 -17.94
N VAL A 361 0.59 1.23 -17.58
CA VAL A 361 -0.35 1.50 -16.47
C VAL A 361 0.37 1.55 -15.11
N ASN A 362 1.49 0.84 -14.99
CA ASN A 362 2.26 0.72 -13.77
C ASN A 362 3.26 1.88 -13.60
N ILE A 363 3.44 2.71 -14.61
CA ILE A 363 4.31 3.88 -14.56
C ILE A 363 3.52 5.07 -14.00
N GLN A 364 3.94 5.64 -12.87
CA GLN A 364 3.31 6.87 -12.33
C GLN A 364 3.99 8.16 -12.78
N GLN A 365 5.22 8.08 -13.32
CA GLN A 365 5.94 9.24 -13.84
C GLN A 365 5.36 9.73 -15.17
N PRO A 366 4.93 11.01 -15.29
CA PRO A 366 4.36 11.54 -16.52
C PRO A 366 5.27 11.45 -17.76
N ALA A 367 6.60 11.44 -17.54
CA ALA A 367 7.58 11.30 -18.61
C ALA A 367 7.58 9.90 -19.28
N GLY A 368 7.06 8.87 -18.60
CA GLY A 368 7.00 7.49 -19.09
C GLY A 368 5.60 7.00 -19.49
N GLN A 369 4.51 7.59 -18.95
CA GLN A 369 3.13 7.08 -19.10
C GLN A 369 2.59 7.01 -20.54
N ASN A 370 3.00 7.89 -21.45
CA ASN A 370 2.34 8.07 -22.75
C ASN A 370 3.33 8.04 -23.93
N ARG A 371 4.13 6.98 -24.03
CA ARG A 371 5.09 6.82 -25.12
C ARG A 371 5.38 5.37 -25.45
N MET A 372 6.03 5.17 -26.60
CA MET A 372 6.62 3.88 -26.94
C MET A 372 7.96 3.66 -26.22
N PHE A 373 8.21 2.40 -25.92
CA PHE A 373 9.45 1.84 -25.39
C PHE A 373 10.02 0.85 -26.41
N LEU A 374 11.33 0.61 -26.38
CA LEU A 374 12.04 -0.28 -27.29
C LEU A 374 12.39 -1.61 -26.61
N TYR A 375 12.16 -2.72 -27.32
CA TYR A 375 12.73 -4.04 -27.09
C TYR A 375 13.53 -4.47 -28.34
N GLN A 376 14.83 -4.75 -28.19
CA GLN A 376 15.65 -5.32 -29.25
C GLN A 376 15.88 -6.81 -29.02
N VAL A 377 15.49 -7.63 -29.99
CA VAL A 377 15.64 -9.08 -29.97
C VAL A 377 16.49 -9.56 -31.13
N ARG A 378 17.36 -10.55 -30.88
CA ARG A 378 18.23 -11.20 -31.87
C ARG A 378 18.12 -12.72 -31.77
N PHE A 379 18.34 -13.43 -32.87
CA PHE A 379 18.37 -14.90 -32.89
C PHE A 379 19.79 -15.49 -32.95
N SER A 380 20.80 -14.66 -33.21
CA SER A 380 22.21 -15.10 -33.28
C SER A 380 22.98 -14.93 -31.96
N PRO A 381 24.01 -15.73 -31.69
CA PRO A 381 25.00 -15.47 -30.64
C PRO A 381 25.84 -14.21 -30.88
N ILE A 382 26.36 -13.64 -29.79
CA ILE A 382 27.38 -12.59 -29.86
C ILE A 382 28.71 -13.25 -30.24
N THR A 383 29.40 -12.70 -31.24
CA THR A 383 30.65 -13.27 -31.78
C THR A 383 31.91 -12.47 -31.43
N VAL A 384 31.77 -11.34 -30.74
CA VAL A 384 32.87 -10.48 -30.28
C VAL A 384 32.66 -10.09 -28.82
N PRO A 385 33.72 -9.82 -28.03
CA PRO A 385 33.54 -9.40 -26.65
C PRO A 385 32.58 -8.23 -26.52
N TYR A 386 31.78 -8.19 -25.45
CA TYR A 386 30.73 -7.19 -25.26
C TYR A 386 30.75 -6.59 -23.85
N LEU A 387 30.41 -5.32 -23.73
CA LEU A 387 30.19 -4.65 -22.46
C LEU A 387 28.85 -5.12 -21.87
N ARG A 388 28.89 -5.74 -20.68
CA ARG A 388 27.70 -6.09 -19.90
C ARG A 388 27.08 -4.81 -19.33
N LEU A 389 25.76 -4.71 -19.42
CA LEU A 389 24.98 -3.60 -18.91
C LEU A 389 24.02 -4.03 -17.79
N PRO A 390 23.66 -3.12 -16.86
CA PRO A 390 24.17 -1.75 -16.74
C PRO A 390 25.63 -1.71 -16.28
N VAL A 391 26.30 -0.57 -16.49
CA VAL A 391 27.62 -0.33 -15.90
C VAL A 391 27.47 -0.09 -14.41
N ASP A 392 28.46 -0.50 -13.63
CA ASP A 392 28.38 -0.39 -12.18
C ASP A 392 28.99 0.93 -11.69
N ALA A 393 28.15 1.97 -11.60
CA ALA A 393 28.55 3.29 -11.13
C ALA A 393 28.56 3.38 -9.60
N ASN A 394 29.50 4.14 -9.05
CA ASN A 394 29.64 4.41 -7.61
C ASN A 394 30.11 5.86 -7.38
N PRO A 395 30.11 6.38 -6.13
CA PRO A 395 30.43 7.78 -5.86
C PRO A 395 31.81 8.22 -6.36
N CYS A 396 32.77 7.30 -6.56
CA CYS A 396 34.11 7.62 -7.03
C CYS A 396 34.38 7.15 -8.47
N GLY A 397 33.42 6.62 -9.23
CA GLY A 397 33.68 6.20 -10.60
C GLY A 397 32.78 5.07 -11.07
N VAL A 398 33.38 4.09 -11.76
CA VAL A 398 32.63 3.04 -12.45
C VAL A 398 33.43 1.75 -12.61
N LEU A 399 32.75 0.62 -12.45
CA LEU A 399 33.24 -0.71 -12.79
C LEU A 399 32.51 -1.21 -14.04
N LEU A 400 33.28 -1.55 -15.07
CA LEU A 400 32.79 -2.10 -16.33
C LEU A 400 33.10 -3.59 -16.38
N LEU A 401 32.15 -4.39 -16.84
CA LEU A 401 32.31 -5.82 -17.06
C LEU A 401 32.24 -6.10 -18.56
N VAL A 402 33.32 -6.64 -19.14
CA VAL A 402 33.35 -7.07 -20.54
C VAL A 402 33.43 -8.58 -20.60
N GLU A 403 32.45 -9.21 -21.20
CA GLU A 403 32.41 -10.65 -21.39
C GLU A 403 33.07 -11.05 -22.70
N ASP A 404 33.80 -12.17 -22.68
CA ASP A 404 34.28 -12.82 -23.89
C ASP A 404 33.11 -13.35 -24.74
N ALA A 405 33.36 -13.50 -26.04
CA ALA A 405 32.45 -14.21 -26.93
C ALA A 405 32.96 -15.63 -27.20
N THR A 406 32.11 -16.48 -27.76
CA THR A 406 32.47 -17.86 -28.11
C THR A 406 33.68 -17.89 -29.03
N GLY A 407 34.80 -18.46 -28.55
CA GLY A 407 36.03 -18.62 -29.31
C GLY A 407 36.92 -17.37 -29.43
N VAL A 408 36.53 -16.23 -28.83
CA VAL A 408 37.26 -14.96 -28.94
C VAL A 408 37.24 -14.21 -27.60
N SER A 409 38.41 -13.85 -27.07
CA SER A 409 38.54 -13.20 -25.77
C SER A 409 39.12 -11.79 -25.84
N VAL A 410 38.93 -11.00 -24.77
CA VAL A 410 39.52 -9.66 -24.63
C VAL A 410 41.04 -9.75 -24.50
N ASN A 411 41.78 -8.96 -25.29
CA ASN A 411 43.20 -8.68 -25.03
C ASN A 411 43.32 -7.58 -23.98
N THR A 412 43.51 -7.95 -22.71
CA THR A 412 43.52 -7.01 -21.57
C THR A 412 44.55 -5.89 -21.69
N SER A 413 45.71 -6.15 -22.33
CA SER A 413 46.75 -5.12 -22.56
C SER A 413 46.34 -3.99 -23.51
N SER A 414 45.29 -4.22 -24.31
CA SER A 414 44.78 -3.26 -25.29
C SER A 414 43.67 -2.35 -24.75
N VAL A 415 43.18 -2.61 -23.54
CA VAL A 415 42.12 -1.81 -22.91
C VAL A 415 42.56 -0.37 -22.74
N ARG A 416 41.75 0.57 -23.22
CA ARG A 416 41.88 2.02 -22.98
C ARG A 416 40.53 2.57 -22.60
N LEU A 417 40.49 3.39 -21.56
CA LEU A 417 39.27 4.00 -21.04
C LEU A 417 39.39 5.52 -21.10
N THR A 418 38.28 6.15 -21.48
CA THR A 418 38.05 7.59 -21.33
C THR A 418 36.87 7.79 -20.39
N PHE A 419 36.94 8.83 -19.57
CA PHE A 419 35.89 9.27 -18.65
C PHE A 419 35.61 10.76 -18.93
N ASP A 420 34.37 11.10 -19.26
CA ASP A 420 33.97 12.41 -19.74
C ASP A 420 34.86 12.95 -20.88
N GLY A 421 35.19 12.05 -21.82
CA GLY A 421 36.07 12.33 -22.96
C GLY A 421 37.57 12.39 -22.64
N ASN A 422 37.97 12.35 -21.37
CA ASN A 422 39.37 12.42 -20.94
C ASN A 422 39.96 11.01 -20.78
N SER A 423 41.17 10.75 -21.29
CA SER A 423 41.84 9.46 -21.08
C SER A 423 42.17 9.24 -19.61
N VAL A 424 41.79 8.07 -19.09
CA VAL A 424 42.07 7.65 -17.71
C VAL A 424 42.85 6.33 -17.69
N THR A 425 43.48 5.99 -16.58
CA THR A 425 44.15 4.70 -16.38
C THR A 425 43.21 3.77 -15.61
N PRO A 426 42.61 2.76 -16.25
CA PRO A 426 41.77 1.79 -15.55
C PRO A 426 42.59 0.71 -14.86
N ASN A 427 42.04 0.13 -13.80
CA ASN A 427 42.45 -1.17 -13.28
C ASN A 427 41.80 -2.27 -14.13
N VAL A 428 42.58 -3.19 -14.68
CA VAL A 428 42.10 -4.24 -15.58
C VAL A 428 42.48 -5.60 -15.04
N SER A 429 41.48 -6.43 -14.76
CA SER A 429 41.65 -7.83 -14.37
C SER A 429 40.76 -8.73 -15.21
N LYS A 430 41.09 -10.02 -15.28
CA LYS A 430 40.28 -11.01 -16.01
C LYS A 430 40.15 -12.28 -15.17
N SER A 431 38.93 -12.76 -15.01
CA SER A 431 38.60 -14.03 -14.36
C SER A 431 37.58 -14.76 -15.20
N GLY A 432 37.88 -16.01 -15.58
CA GLY A 432 37.06 -16.76 -16.55
C GLY A 432 36.87 -15.97 -17.85
N THR A 433 35.62 -15.83 -18.29
CA THR A 433 35.22 -15.07 -19.48
C THR A 433 35.14 -13.57 -19.23
N THR A 434 35.01 -13.14 -17.97
CA THR A 434 34.78 -11.74 -17.61
C THR A 434 36.08 -10.97 -17.46
N THR A 435 36.17 -9.83 -18.13
CA THR A 435 37.21 -8.81 -17.96
C THR A 435 36.63 -7.65 -17.17
N ARG A 436 37.20 -7.32 -16.03
CA ARG A 436 36.76 -6.24 -15.14
C ARG A 436 37.65 -5.03 -15.37
N ILE A 437 37.02 -3.86 -15.55
CA ILE A 437 37.70 -2.61 -15.89
C ILE A 437 37.17 -1.53 -14.96
N GLY A 438 37.90 -1.26 -13.87
CA GLY A 438 37.54 -0.27 -12.87
C GLY A 438 38.22 1.08 -13.11
N TYR A 439 37.46 2.17 -12.95
CA TYR A 439 38.02 3.52 -12.83
C TYR A 439 37.55 4.17 -11.55
N ARG A 440 38.51 4.77 -10.83
CA ARG A 440 38.30 5.47 -9.57
C ARG A 440 38.95 6.86 -9.62
N ALA A 441 38.13 7.88 -9.44
CA ALA A 441 38.56 9.25 -9.21
C ALA A 441 39.06 9.45 -7.77
N ALA A 442 39.92 10.45 -7.58
CA ALA A 442 40.49 10.77 -6.27
C ALA A 442 39.49 11.38 -5.28
N THR A 443 38.43 11.99 -5.81
CA THR A 443 37.37 12.64 -5.03
C THR A 443 36.01 12.13 -5.50
N PRO A 444 35.02 12.02 -4.60
CA PRO A 444 33.67 11.61 -4.99
C PRO A 444 33.03 12.64 -5.93
N PHE A 445 32.26 12.15 -6.89
CA PHE A 445 31.43 12.94 -7.78
C PHE A 445 30.10 13.30 -7.11
N PRO A 446 29.50 14.48 -7.36
CA PRO A 446 28.22 14.85 -6.76
C PRO A 446 27.12 13.80 -7.04
N ALA A 447 26.31 13.45 -6.03
CA ALA A 447 25.14 12.60 -6.25
C ALA A 447 24.22 13.20 -7.33
N GLY A 448 23.74 12.37 -8.25
CA GLY A 448 22.90 12.79 -9.37
C GLY A 448 23.65 13.39 -10.56
N SER A 449 24.98 13.53 -10.54
CA SER A 449 25.73 14.01 -11.71
C SER A 449 25.78 12.97 -12.82
N SER A 450 25.66 13.42 -14.08
CA SER A 450 25.79 12.58 -15.27
C SER A 450 27.24 12.50 -15.74
N HIS A 451 27.67 11.30 -16.10
CA HIS A 451 29.01 11.02 -16.62
C HIS A 451 28.94 10.08 -17.82
N SER A 452 30.04 10.01 -18.56
CA SER A 452 30.19 9.15 -19.73
C SER A 452 31.52 8.41 -19.72
N ILE A 453 31.51 7.19 -20.26
CA ILE A 453 32.72 6.43 -20.57
C ILE A 453 32.83 6.13 -22.05
N GLY A 454 34.07 6.09 -22.52
CA GLY A 454 34.44 5.49 -23.79
C GLY A 454 35.49 4.42 -23.57
N LEU A 455 35.17 3.18 -23.91
CA LEU A 455 36.04 2.02 -23.77
C LEU A 455 36.48 1.53 -25.14
N THR A 456 37.78 1.34 -25.35
CA THR A 456 38.31 0.68 -26.56
C THR A 456 39.22 -0.49 -26.17
N LEU A 457 39.13 -1.57 -26.93
CA LEU A 457 39.97 -2.77 -26.77
C LEU A 457 40.12 -3.50 -28.10
N THR A 458 41.01 -4.50 -28.13
CA THR A 458 41.10 -5.48 -29.21
C THR A 458 40.78 -6.86 -28.65
N ASN A 459 40.20 -7.72 -29.48
CA ASN A 459 40.03 -9.13 -29.14
C ASN A 459 41.30 -9.94 -29.51
N THR A 460 41.34 -11.23 -29.16
CA THR A 460 42.45 -12.12 -29.50
C THR A 460 42.61 -12.40 -31.01
N ALA A 461 41.59 -12.11 -31.82
CA ALA A 461 41.65 -12.14 -33.29
C ALA A 461 42.21 -10.84 -33.90
N GLY A 462 42.42 -9.80 -33.08
CA GLY A 462 42.92 -8.49 -33.50
C GLY A 462 41.84 -7.49 -33.94
N ASP A 463 40.56 -7.82 -33.81
CA ASP A 463 39.47 -6.91 -34.15
C ASP A 463 39.31 -5.84 -33.08
N PRO A 464 39.29 -4.55 -33.46
CA PRO A 464 39.03 -3.46 -32.52
C PRO A 464 37.55 -3.43 -32.12
N GLN A 465 37.30 -3.17 -30.84
CA GLN A 465 35.98 -2.96 -30.25
C GLN A 465 35.96 -1.60 -29.56
N SER A 466 34.81 -0.93 -29.61
CA SER A 466 34.58 0.36 -28.97
C SER A 466 33.19 0.41 -28.37
N PHE A 467 33.09 0.80 -27.11
CA PHE A 467 31.85 0.96 -26.37
C PHE A 467 31.77 2.38 -25.84
N GLN A 468 30.54 2.89 -25.73
CA GLN A 468 30.23 4.15 -25.08
C GLN A 468 29.04 3.89 -24.17
N ASN A 469 29.06 4.47 -22.98
CA ASN A 469 27.94 4.40 -22.05
C ASN A 469 27.87 5.68 -21.23
N SER A 470 26.67 6.11 -20.86
CA SER A 470 26.45 7.22 -19.93
C SER A 470 25.68 6.71 -18.72
N PHE A 471 25.97 7.28 -17.55
CA PHE A 471 25.36 6.88 -16.28
C PHE A 471 25.25 8.08 -15.34
N ILE A 472 24.46 7.92 -14.28
CA ILE A 472 24.34 8.88 -13.19
C ILE A 472 24.99 8.30 -11.94
N ILE A 473 25.68 9.15 -11.16
CA ILE A 473 26.17 8.78 -9.83
C ILE A 473 24.96 8.61 -8.90
N PRO A 474 24.73 7.42 -8.30
CA PRO A 474 23.62 7.20 -7.40
C PRO A 474 23.64 8.16 -6.20
N ALA A 475 22.51 8.30 -5.51
CA ALA A 475 22.48 9.01 -4.24
C ALA A 475 23.30 8.26 -3.18
N TYR A 476 24.07 8.99 -2.39
CA TYR A 476 24.87 8.43 -1.30
C TYR A 476 24.97 9.43 -0.14
N PRO A 477 24.95 8.97 1.12
CA PRO A 477 25.30 9.80 2.27
C PRO A 477 26.81 10.01 2.38
N THR A 478 27.21 11.16 2.91
CA THR A 478 28.58 11.38 3.41
C THR A 478 28.57 11.27 4.93
N ILE A 479 29.41 10.38 5.47
CA ILE A 479 29.57 10.21 6.91
C ILE A 479 30.27 11.44 7.49
N PRO A 480 29.66 12.15 8.47
CA PRO A 480 30.31 13.27 9.11
C PRO A 480 31.59 12.86 9.85
N ALA A 481 32.68 13.61 9.65
CA ALA A 481 33.93 13.38 10.38
C ALA A 481 33.76 13.42 11.91
N SER A 482 32.75 14.14 12.42
CA SER A 482 32.40 14.19 13.84
C SER A 482 31.80 12.90 14.40
N TYR A 483 31.57 11.88 13.57
CA TYR A 483 31.11 10.55 14.02
C TYR A 483 32.29 9.61 14.34
N ALA A 484 33.50 9.93 13.89
CA ALA A 484 34.69 9.18 14.27
C ALA A 484 34.95 9.32 15.77
N ILE A 485 35.26 8.21 16.45
CA ILE A 485 35.64 8.24 17.85
C ILE A 485 37.07 8.80 18.02
N PRO A 486 37.36 9.54 19.10
CA PRO A 486 38.65 10.23 19.27
C PRO A 486 39.81 9.31 19.66
N THR A 487 39.51 8.08 20.09
CA THR A 487 40.50 7.07 20.48
C THR A 487 40.31 5.83 19.62
N ALA A 488 41.40 5.23 19.14
CA ALA A 488 41.32 4.01 18.34
C ALA A 488 40.55 2.89 19.06
N ALA A 489 39.67 2.21 18.35
CA ALA A 489 38.96 1.04 18.87
C ALA A 489 39.92 -0.17 18.96
N THR A 490 39.63 -1.08 19.88
CA THR A 490 40.42 -2.29 20.17
C THR A 490 39.55 -3.54 20.08
N ASP A 491 40.19 -4.71 20.22
CA ASP A 491 39.57 -6.04 20.21
C ASP A 491 38.87 -6.37 18.89
N PRO A 492 39.58 -6.96 17.91
CA PRO A 492 39.02 -7.26 16.58
C PRO A 492 37.71 -8.06 16.64
N GLY A 493 36.78 -7.78 15.73
CA GLY A 493 35.50 -8.47 15.58
C GLY A 493 34.27 -7.57 15.77
N LEU A 494 33.12 -8.21 15.95
CA LEU A 494 31.81 -7.59 16.16
C LEU A 494 31.14 -8.15 17.42
N LYS A 495 30.20 -7.39 17.98
CA LYS A 495 29.31 -7.85 19.06
C LYS A 495 27.93 -8.06 18.47
N ALA A 496 27.38 -9.24 18.63
CA ALA A 496 26.04 -9.60 18.22
C ALA A 496 25.18 -9.91 19.45
N GLN A 497 23.92 -9.51 19.44
CA GLN A 497 22.97 -9.97 20.46
C GLN A 497 21.65 -10.31 19.79
N VAL A 498 21.11 -11.49 20.13
CA VAL A 498 19.92 -12.06 19.50
C VAL A 498 18.77 -12.09 20.49
N TYR A 499 17.61 -11.63 20.02
CA TYR A 499 16.37 -11.58 20.76
C TYR A 499 15.25 -12.22 19.94
N GLN A 500 14.95 -13.47 20.27
CA GLN A 500 13.81 -14.19 19.73
C GLN A 500 12.64 -14.04 20.71
N ILE A 501 11.42 -13.88 20.18
CA ILE A 501 10.18 -13.93 20.96
C ILE A 501 9.31 -15.10 20.49
N ASP A 502 8.30 -15.44 21.30
CA ASP A 502 7.35 -16.50 20.97
C ASP A 502 6.46 -16.12 19.78
N PHE A 503 6.13 -17.09 18.93
CA PHE A 503 5.27 -16.89 17.75
C PHE A 503 3.82 -16.66 18.18
N LEU A 504 3.34 -17.40 19.19
CA LEU A 504 1.99 -17.24 19.72
C LEU A 504 1.91 -15.99 20.61
N ARG A 505 1.62 -14.84 20.00
CA ARG A 505 1.37 -13.57 20.70
C ARG A 505 -0.11 -13.36 21.03
N GLY A 506 -0.82 -14.46 21.34
CA GLY A 506 -2.27 -14.52 21.54
C GLY A 506 -2.85 -15.88 21.13
N SER A 507 -4.18 -16.00 21.07
CA SER A 507 -4.82 -17.22 20.54
C SER A 507 -4.67 -17.31 19.03
N ALA A 508 -4.46 -18.53 18.52
CA ALA A 508 -4.07 -18.92 17.15
C ALA A 508 -4.95 -18.42 15.97
N LEU A 509 -5.97 -17.59 16.23
CA LEU A 509 -6.93 -17.07 15.24
C LEU A 509 -6.84 -15.55 15.05
N GLU A 510 -5.97 -14.87 15.81
CA GLU A 510 -5.63 -13.47 15.51
C GLU A 510 -4.50 -13.51 14.48
N ILE A 511 -4.77 -13.19 13.21
CA ILE A 511 -3.69 -12.66 12.36
C ILE A 511 -3.40 -11.30 12.99
N VAL A 512 -2.48 -11.31 13.95
CA VAL A 512 -2.08 -10.16 14.74
C VAL A 512 -1.44 -9.19 13.74
N PRO A 513 -2.04 -8.02 13.41
CA PRO A 513 -1.41 -7.00 12.53
C PRO A 513 -0.08 -6.42 13.09
N PHE A 514 0.45 -7.01 14.16
CA PHE A 514 1.60 -6.57 14.93
C PHE A 514 2.90 -7.35 14.57
N ASP A 515 2.89 -8.27 13.59
CA ASP A 515 4.05 -9.10 13.12
C ASP A 515 4.61 -8.69 11.75
N GLY A 516 4.26 -7.50 11.25
CA GLY A 516 4.80 -7.07 9.95
C GLY A 516 6.34 -7.00 9.96
N ASN A 517 6.98 -7.59 8.94
CA ASN A 517 8.42 -7.50 8.70
C ASN A 517 8.83 -6.05 8.37
N THR A 518 9.03 -5.25 9.42
CA THR A 518 9.29 -3.81 9.30
C THR A 518 10.34 -3.35 10.30
N ILE A 519 11.05 -2.27 9.93
CA ILE A 519 12.01 -1.60 10.82
C ILE A 519 11.36 -1.23 12.16
N ALA A 520 10.14 -0.68 12.14
CA ALA A 520 9.46 -0.21 13.34
C ALA A 520 9.16 -1.36 14.30
N ASN A 521 8.74 -2.53 13.81
CA ASN A 521 8.52 -3.70 14.64
C ASN A 521 9.83 -4.28 15.19
N ALA A 522 10.90 -4.33 14.39
CA ALA A 522 12.20 -4.78 14.85
C ALA A 522 12.77 -3.88 15.95
N GLU A 523 12.67 -2.55 15.80
CA GLU A 523 13.07 -1.59 16.84
C GLU A 523 12.16 -1.69 18.07
N GLN A 524 10.84 -1.89 17.90
CA GLN A 524 9.90 -2.09 19.00
C GLN A 524 10.23 -3.36 19.81
N GLN A 525 10.48 -4.48 19.12
CA GLN A 525 10.91 -5.74 19.74
C GLN A 525 12.27 -5.54 20.43
N TRP A 526 13.25 -4.97 19.74
CA TRP A 526 14.57 -4.70 20.32
C TRP A 526 14.53 -3.81 21.56
N ALA A 527 13.61 -2.85 21.60
CA ALA A 527 13.39 -1.97 22.74
C ALA A 527 12.50 -2.57 23.85
N ARG A 528 12.03 -3.82 23.67
CA ARG A 528 11.20 -4.59 24.63
C ARG A 528 9.81 -3.95 24.78
N GLY A 529 9.31 -3.41 23.68
CA GLY A 529 8.01 -2.74 23.60
C GLY A 529 6.84 -3.63 23.22
N LEU A 530 7.10 -4.89 22.85
CA LEU A 530 6.05 -5.89 22.67
C LEU A 530 5.73 -6.49 24.04
N VAL A 531 4.58 -6.10 24.59
CA VAL A 531 4.14 -6.46 25.95
C VAL A 531 3.13 -7.61 25.86
N ASP A 532 3.35 -8.66 26.63
CA ASP A 532 2.40 -9.76 26.80
C ASP A 532 1.19 -9.27 27.62
N PRO A 533 -0.02 -9.30 27.06
CA PRO A 533 -1.22 -8.81 27.74
C PRO A 533 -1.57 -9.62 29.01
N ASN A 534 -1.11 -10.87 29.13
CA ASN A 534 -1.40 -11.71 30.29
C ASN A 534 -0.53 -11.37 31.51
N THR A 535 0.72 -10.98 31.28
CA THR A 535 1.69 -10.68 32.35
C THR A 535 1.91 -9.19 32.55
N GLY A 536 1.57 -8.36 31.55
CA GLY A 536 1.89 -6.93 31.53
C GLY A 536 3.39 -6.65 31.46
N GLN A 537 4.20 -7.65 31.09
CA GLN A 537 5.64 -7.54 30.93
C GLN A 537 6.03 -7.69 29.45
N PRO A 538 7.20 -7.19 29.03
CA PRO A 538 7.73 -7.49 27.71
C PRO A 538 7.86 -9.00 27.48
N TYR A 539 7.64 -9.47 26.25
CA TYR A 539 7.86 -10.88 25.90
C TYR A 539 9.31 -11.30 26.27
N PRO A 540 9.52 -12.47 26.86
CA PRO A 540 10.86 -12.92 27.23
C PRO A 540 11.71 -13.24 26.00
N ASN A 541 13.04 -13.18 26.14
CA ASN A 541 13.95 -13.70 25.10
C ASN A 541 13.91 -15.22 25.17
N VAL A 542 13.41 -15.87 24.13
CA VAL A 542 13.33 -17.34 24.03
C VAL A 542 14.41 -17.94 23.14
N ALA A 543 15.36 -17.14 22.66
CA ALA A 543 16.60 -17.67 22.09
C ALA A 543 17.33 -18.52 23.15
N ASN A 544 18.20 -19.44 22.74
CA ASN A 544 18.86 -20.33 23.69
C ASN A 544 19.77 -19.58 24.70
N SER A 545 20.23 -20.29 25.73
CA SER A 545 20.93 -19.68 26.87
C SER A 545 22.22 -18.92 26.49
N ALA A 546 22.84 -19.22 25.35
CA ALA A 546 24.00 -18.48 24.87
C ALA A 546 23.63 -17.04 24.46
N ALA A 547 22.50 -16.86 23.77
CA ALA A 547 21.99 -15.54 23.38
C ALA A 547 21.40 -14.76 24.56
N GLN A 548 20.83 -15.47 25.55
CA GLN A 548 20.29 -14.83 26.76
C GLN A 548 21.39 -14.28 27.70
N ALA A 549 22.62 -14.81 27.63
CA ALA A 549 23.71 -14.44 28.53
C ALA A 549 24.30 -13.03 28.27
N GLY A 550 24.03 -12.43 27.10
CA GLY A 550 24.52 -11.10 26.72
C GLY A 550 25.14 -11.08 25.32
N PRO A 551 25.86 -10.00 24.97
CA PRO A 551 26.49 -9.87 23.66
C PRO A 551 27.50 -10.99 23.38
N ILE A 552 27.36 -11.59 22.21
CA ILE A 552 28.19 -12.65 21.65
C ILE A 552 29.24 -12.01 20.75
N ASN A 553 30.48 -12.44 20.93
CA ASN A 553 31.59 -11.98 20.13
C ASN A 553 31.70 -12.83 18.86
N VAL A 554 31.71 -12.18 17.70
CA VAL A 554 31.86 -12.85 16.39
C VAL A 554 32.95 -12.19 15.56
N ASP A 555 33.61 -12.96 14.70
CA ASP A 555 34.68 -12.44 13.86
C ASP A 555 34.14 -11.70 12.63
N TYR A 556 33.07 -12.23 12.03
CA TYR A 556 32.34 -11.67 10.89
C TYR A 556 30.89 -12.20 10.92
N ILE A 557 30.03 -11.68 10.04
CA ILE A 557 28.63 -12.10 9.90
C ILE A 557 28.49 -12.88 8.59
N ASN A 558 28.36 -14.20 8.72
CA ASN A 558 28.02 -15.13 7.64
C ASN A 558 27.14 -16.23 8.23
N TRP A 559 25.85 -15.93 8.41
CA TRP A 559 24.94 -16.76 9.18
C TRP A 559 23.86 -17.38 8.31
N ASN A 560 23.58 -18.64 8.57
CA ASN A 560 22.40 -19.34 8.09
C ASN A 560 21.86 -20.25 9.18
N GLY A 561 20.57 -20.14 9.48
CA GLY A 561 19.88 -20.97 10.45
C GLY A 561 20.01 -22.47 10.14
N ALA A 562 19.95 -22.84 8.86
CA ALA A 562 20.04 -24.22 8.40
C ALA A 562 21.35 -24.93 8.75
N MET A 563 22.40 -24.18 9.11
CA MET A 563 23.69 -24.74 9.54
C MET A 563 23.66 -25.33 10.96
N ASP A 564 22.60 -25.10 11.74
CA ASP A 564 22.44 -25.77 13.02
C ASP A 564 21.84 -27.18 12.85
N VAL A 565 22.42 -28.17 13.53
CA VAL A 565 21.94 -29.57 13.50
C VAL A 565 20.53 -29.75 14.08
N GLY A 566 20.02 -28.74 14.77
CA GLY A 566 18.68 -28.67 15.32
C GLY A 566 17.67 -27.97 14.42
N TRP A 567 18.07 -27.47 13.24
CA TRP A 567 17.18 -26.81 12.28
C TRP A 567 16.06 -27.75 11.81
N PRO A 568 14.78 -27.34 11.85
CA PRO A 568 13.65 -28.26 11.64
C PRO A 568 13.23 -28.42 10.16
N ASP A 569 13.71 -27.58 9.25
CA ASP A 569 13.31 -27.59 7.83
C ASP A 569 14.20 -28.52 6.96
N ASN A 570 13.77 -28.76 5.72
CA ASN A 570 14.36 -29.69 4.76
C ASN A 570 15.73 -29.27 4.20
N ASP A 571 16.13 -28.02 4.45
CA ASP A 571 17.37 -27.40 4.00
C ASP A 571 18.51 -27.54 5.02
N GLN A 572 18.32 -28.31 6.10
CA GLN A 572 19.34 -28.54 7.12
C GLN A 572 20.71 -28.92 6.50
N GLY A 573 21.74 -28.16 6.88
CA GLY A 573 23.13 -28.31 6.44
C GLY A 573 23.45 -27.67 5.09
N LEU A 574 22.52 -26.95 4.47
CA LEU A 574 22.77 -26.22 3.23
C LEU A 574 23.30 -24.81 3.50
N GLU A 575 24.22 -24.35 2.65
CA GLU A 575 24.75 -22.98 2.64
C GLU A 575 23.94 -22.10 1.68
N ILE A 576 23.72 -20.83 2.04
CA ILE A 576 22.95 -19.86 1.25
C ILE A 576 23.75 -18.55 1.11
N GLY A 577 23.21 -17.54 0.42
CA GLY A 577 23.91 -16.25 0.26
C GLY A 577 25.11 -16.27 -0.70
N ASP A 578 25.94 -15.25 -0.59
CA ASP A 578 27.12 -14.98 -1.43
C ASP A 578 28.38 -15.73 -0.98
N PHE A 579 28.46 -16.12 0.29
CA PHE A 579 29.65 -16.71 0.88
C PHE A 579 29.38 -18.17 1.22
N ARG A 580 29.96 -19.08 0.44
CA ARG A 580 29.77 -20.53 0.62
C ARG A 580 31.09 -21.24 0.48
N SER A 581 31.28 -22.32 1.22
CA SER A 581 32.49 -23.15 1.18
C SER A 581 32.80 -23.73 -0.21
N THR A 582 31.80 -23.78 -1.09
CA THR A 582 31.91 -24.26 -2.48
C THR A 582 32.27 -23.17 -3.49
N ASN A 583 32.26 -21.89 -3.09
CA ASN A 583 32.65 -20.78 -3.95
C ASN A 583 34.16 -20.73 -4.18
N SER A 584 34.59 -19.84 -5.09
CA SER A 584 36.02 -19.53 -5.25
C SER A 584 36.47 -18.46 -4.25
N PRO A 585 37.72 -18.49 -3.77
CA PRO A 585 38.28 -17.40 -2.97
C PRO A 585 38.09 -16.03 -3.64
N PRO A 586 37.77 -14.96 -2.88
CA PRO A 586 37.75 -14.88 -1.41
C PRO A 586 36.38 -15.18 -0.74
N MET A 587 35.41 -15.71 -1.49
CA MET A 587 34.04 -15.97 -1.01
C MET A 587 33.81 -17.43 -0.59
N ASP A 588 34.88 -18.22 -0.48
CA ASP A 588 34.88 -19.64 -0.09
C ASP A 588 34.76 -19.84 1.43
N ILE A 589 33.81 -19.15 2.06
CA ILE A 589 33.63 -19.10 3.52
C ILE A 589 32.40 -19.90 3.90
N LEU A 590 32.53 -20.78 4.89
CA LEU A 590 31.43 -21.62 5.39
C LEU A 590 30.42 -20.77 6.18
N ASP A 591 29.13 -21.00 5.95
CA ASP A 591 28.06 -20.44 6.78
C ASP A 591 28.15 -20.92 8.23
N LEU A 592 27.81 -20.05 9.17
CA LEU A 592 27.72 -20.37 10.59
C LEU A 592 26.26 -20.39 11.05
N PRO A 593 25.92 -21.19 12.08
CA PRO A 593 24.58 -21.13 12.67
C PRO A 593 24.32 -19.75 13.27
N ILE A 594 23.07 -19.28 13.20
CA ILE A 594 22.65 -18.04 13.85
C ILE A 594 22.84 -18.19 15.37
N PRO A 595 23.59 -17.31 16.04
CA PRO A 595 23.85 -17.45 17.47
C PRO A 595 22.57 -17.47 18.30
N GLY A 596 22.29 -18.59 18.96
CA GLY A 596 21.12 -18.71 19.83
C GLY A 596 19.91 -19.41 19.22
N ILE A 597 19.97 -19.76 17.94
CA ILE A 597 18.86 -20.34 17.16
C ILE A 597 19.27 -21.75 16.68
N PRO A 598 18.39 -22.76 16.77
CA PRO A 598 17.00 -22.70 17.23
C PRO A 598 16.86 -22.37 18.73
N GLY A 599 15.82 -21.59 19.07
CA GLY A 599 15.48 -21.25 20.44
C GLY A 599 14.43 -22.18 21.05
N THR A 600 13.71 -21.69 22.05
CA THR A 600 12.64 -22.41 22.77
C THR A 600 11.25 -21.79 22.57
N ALA A 601 11.07 -20.93 21.56
CA ALA A 601 9.75 -20.38 21.22
C ALA A 601 8.77 -21.52 20.84
N SER A 602 7.48 -21.29 21.04
CA SER A 602 6.44 -22.16 20.48
C SER A 602 6.14 -21.70 19.05
N ASP A 603 6.24 -22.62 18.11
CA ASP A 603 5.95 -22.37 16.71
C ASP A 603 4.75 -23.21 16.30
N PRO A 604 3.61 -22.58 15.92
CA PRO A 604 2.44 -23.32 15.47
C PRO A 604 2.59 -23.87 14.04
N ASP A 605 3.68 -23.57 13.30
CA ASP A 605 3.91 -24.17 11.99
C ASP A 605 4.05 -25.71 12.13
N PRO A 606 3.13 -26.49 11.52
CA PRO A 606 3.18 -27.95 11.61
C PRO A 606 4.43 -28.56 10.98
N ASN A 607 5.19 -27.81 10.17
CA ASN A 607 6.42 -28.24 9.53
C ASN A 607 7.66 -28.06 10.43
N ASN A 608 7.60 -27.21 11.46
CA ASN A 608 8.77 -26.84 12.28
C ASN A 608 9.05 -27.79 13.46
N ALA A 609 8.43 -28.97 13.50
CA ALA A 609 8.67 -30.05 14.48
C ALA A 609 8.70 -29.61 15.97
N GLY A 610 8.06 -28.48 16.31
CA GLY A 610 8.05 -27.88 17.65
C GLY A 610 9.34 -27.16 18.06
N ARG A 611 10.23 -26.80 17.11
CA ARG A 611 11.40 -25.94 17.32
C ARG A 611 11.20 -24.62 16.58
N ALA A 612 11.25 -23.50 17.30
CA ALA A 612 11.04 -22.19 16.71
C ALA A 612 12.34 -21.57 16.19
N VAL A 613 12.32 -21.19 14.92
CA VAL A 613 13.43 -20.55 14.19
C VAL A 613 13.11 -19.13 13.70
N ASP A 614 11.92 -18.65 14.08
CA ASP A 614 11.33 -17.42 13.58
C ASP A 614 11.22 -16.32 14.65
N ASN A 615 10.76 -15.13 14.26
CA ASN A 615 10.59 -13.94 15.11
C ASN A 615 11.89 -13.49 15.80
N ILE A 616 12.97 -13.50 15.02
CA ILE A 616 14.31 -13.16 15.49
C ILE A 616 14.57 -11.68 15.23
N VAL A 617 15.14 -10.99 16.21
CA VAL A 617 15.81 -9.70 16.00
C VAL A 617 17.24 -9.80 16.51
N ALA A 618 18.22 -9.43 15.70
CA ALA A 618 19.62 -9.33 16.10
C ALA A 618 20.14 -7.90 15.96
N GLU A 619 20.85 -7.42 16.98
CA GLU A 619 21.63 -6.19 16.91
C GLU A 619 23.11 -6.54 16.86
N ILE A 620 23.80 -6.04 15.82
CA ILE A 620 25.22 -6.19 15.63
C ILE A 620 25.88 -4.81 15.76
N GLU A 621 26.80 -4.68 16.71
CA GLU A 621 27.57 -3.47 16.98
C GLU A 621 29.06 -3.68 16.66
N THR A 622 29.67 -2.70 16.01
CA THR A 622 31.12 -2.69 15.80
C THR A 622 31.65 -1.29 15.51
N TYR A 623 32.96 -1.12 15.66
CA TYR A 623 33.70 0.06 15.23
C TYR A 623 34.48 -0.29 13.95
N LEU A 624 34.09 0.30 12.83
CA LEU A 624 34.77 0.08 11.55
C LEU A 624 35.89 1.10 11.37
N HIS A 625 37.08 0.62 11.00
CA HIS A 625 38.18 1.51 10.62
C HIS A 625 38.07 1.88 9.14
N LEU A 626 37.74 3.14 8.88
CA LEU A 626 37.48 3.65 7.53
C LEU A 626 38.45 4.78 7.21
N ALA A 627 39.09 4.68 6.04
CA ALA A 627 39.94 5.72 5.47
C ALA A 627 39.10 6.70 4.62
N PRO A 628 39.63 7.87 4.25
CA PRO A 628 38.96 8.75 3.30
C PRO A 628 38.76 8.05 1.95
N GLY A 629 37.53 8.03 1.45
CA GLY A 629 37.20 7.37 0.19
C GLY A 629 35.71 7.06 0.02
N CYS A 630 35.41 6.43 -1.12
CA CYS A 630 34.09 5.90 -1.42
C CYS A 630 34.02 4.41 -1.08
N TYR A 631 32.93 4.02 -0.45
CA TYR A 631 32.67 2.66 0.01
C TYR A 631 31.36 2.16 -0.57
N ARG A 632 31.35 0.87 -0.87
CA ARG A 632 30.15 0.09 -1.13
C ARG A 632 30.05 -1.03 -0.12
N MET A 633 28.89 -1.11 0.49
CA MET A 633 28.56 -2.10 1.50
C MET A 633 27.33 -2.89 1.05
N GLY A 634 27.26 -4.13 1.47
CA GLY A 634 26.15 -5.02 1.17
C GLY A 634 25.70 -5.78 2.41
N VAL A 635 24.40 -5.98 2.50
CA VAL A 635 23.79 -6.94 3.43
C VAL A 635 23.01 -7.93 2.59
N ASN A 636 23.41 -9.20 2.62
CA ASN A 636 22.57 -10.28 2.13
C ASN A 636 21.71 -10.74 3.32
N SER A 637 20.38 -10.67 3.21
CA SER A 637 19.52 -11.10 4.31
C SER A 637 18.27 -11.78 3.83
N ASP A 638 17.84 -12.78 4.59
CA ASP A 638 16.45 -13.15 4.72
C ASP A 638 15.74 -12.05 5.51
N ASP A 639 14.53 -11.70 5.08
CA ASP A 639 13.75 -10.55 5.53
C ASP A 639 14.55 -9.24 5.62
N GLY A 640 14.50 -8.54 6.75
CA GLY A 640 14.81 -7.11 6.81
C GLY A 640 16.00 -6.74 7.66
N PHE A 641 16.57 -5.57 7.34
CA PHE A 641 17.67 -5.01 8.13
C PHE A 641 17.69 -3.47 8.07
N LYS A 642 18.42 -2.88 9.00
CA LYS A 642 18.75 -1.45 9.06
C LYS A 642 20.20 -1.28 9.51
N CYS A 643 21.05 -0.82 8.60
CA CYS A 643 22.45 -0.47 8.87
C CYS A 643 22.55 1.04 9.13
N THR A 644 23.03 1.40 10.31
CA THR A 644 23.15 2.79 10.76
C THR A 644 24.54 3.12 11.30
N ILE A 645 24.86 4.40 11.23
CA ILE A 645 26.05 5.00 11.83
C ILE A 645 25.67 6.21 12.66
N ALA A 646 26.28 6.34 13.83
CA ALA A 646 26.06 7.46 14.75
C ALA A 646 27.34 7.77 15.52
N PRO A 647 27.49 8.98 16.09
CA PRO A 647 28.67 9.33 16.89
C PRO A 647 28.77 8.54 18.20
N GLY A 648 27.67 7.95 18.65
CA GLY A 648 27.60 6.88 19.66
C GLY A 648 26.67 5.79 19.14
N ALA A 649 26.89 4.54 19.52
CA ALA A 649 26.07 3.40 19.12
C ALA A 649 25.78 2.51 20.33
N PRO A 650 24.61 1.84 20.38
CA PRO A 650 23.56 1.78 19.36
C PRO A 650 22.59 2.97 19.41
N ASP A 651 22.22 3.57 18.26
CA ASP A 651 21.25 4.67 18.20
C ASP A 651 20.16 4.41 17.13
N PRO A 652 18.85 4.36 17.49
CA PRO A 652 17.77 4.11 16.53
C PRO A 652 17.56 5.28 15.55
N PHE A 653 18.09 6.48 15.86
CA PHE A 653 18.09 7.67 15.00
C PHE A 653 19.42 7.87 14.26
N GLY A 654 20.32 6.87 14.26
CA GLY A 654 21.55 6.93 13.49
C GLY A 654 21.29 7.19 12.01
N LEU A 655 22.28 7.78 11.34
CA LEU A 655 22.24 7.98 9.89
C LEU A 655 22.12 6.62 9.22
N VAL A 656 21.02 6.38 8.52
CA VAL A 656 20.78 5.14 7.77
C VAL A 656 21.67 5.15 6.54
N LEU A 657 22.51 4.12 6.40
CA LEU A 657 23.37 3.93 5.24
C LEU A 657 22.73 2.96 4.23
N GLY A 658 22.04 1.94 4.74
CA GLY A 658 21.28 0.98 3.93
C GLY A 658 20.26 0.23 4.78
N SER A 659 19.15 -0.16 4.17
CA SER A 659 18.07 -0.89 4.85
C SER A 659 17.17 -1.59 3.85
N PHE A 660 16.52 -2.66 4.30
CA PHE A 660 15.36 -3.27 3.65
C PHE A 660 14.28 -3.50 4.70
N SER A 661 13.05 -3.04 4.42
CA SER A 661 11.92 -3.09 5.36
C SER A 661 10.76 -3.86 4.75
N GLY A 662 10.86 -5.19 4.74
CA GLY A 662 9.85 -6.10 4.22
C GLY A 662 10.27 -7.54 4.48
N GLY A 663 9.45 -8.48 4.00
CA GLY A 663 9.85 -9.88 3.91
C GLY A 663 10.50 -10.20 2.57
N ARG A 664 11.54 -11.05 2.56
CA ARG A 664 12.21 -11.55 1.35
C ARG A 664 13.05 -12.78 1.67
N GLY A 665 13.33 -13.64 0.70
CA GLY A 665 14.41 -14.63 0.87
C GLY A 665 15.81 -14.00 0.72
N SER A 666 16.84 -14.79 0.99
CA SER A 666 18.27 -14.44 0.85
C SER A 666 18.56 -13.61 -0.41
N SER A 667 18.82 -12.32 -0.21
CA SER A 667 19.13 -11.39 -1.30
C SER A 667 19.92 -10.18 -0.82
N ASP A 668 20.69 -9.60 -1.73
CA ASP A 668 21.56 -8.46 -1.47
C ASP A 668 20.79 -7.15 -1.40
N THR A 669 21.25 -6.28 -0.51
CA THR A 669 21.03 -4.84 -0.62
C THR A 669 22.36 -4.13 -0.60
N ILE A 670 22.73 -3.57 -1.74
CA ILE A 670 23.97 -2.82 -1.94
C ILE A 670 23.71 -1.33 -1.74
N PHE A 671 24.56 -0.66 -0.99
CA PHE A 671 24.48 0.78 -0.75
C PHE A 671 25.87 1.42 -0.67
N ASP A 672 25.94 2.66 -1.11
CA ASP A 672 27.18 3.43 -1.20
C ASP A 672 27.22 4.55 -0.16
N PHE A 673 28.42 4.88 0.33
CA PHE A 673 28.64 6.05 1.17
C PHE A 673 30.06 6.60 1.01
N VAL A 674 30.26 7.83 1.46
CA VAL A 674 31.56 8.52 1.42
C VAL A 674 32.06 8.81 2.83
N VAL A 675 33.35 8.59 3.04
CA VAL A 675 34.08 8.97 4.24
C VAL A 675 35.12 10.03 3.87
N THR A 676 35.16 11.13 4.61
CA THR A 676 36.11 12.23 4.34
C THR A 676 37.35 12.20 5.23
N THR A 677 37.29 11.48 6.35
CA THR A 677 38.33 11.49 7.39
C THR A 677 38.61 10.07 7.86
N ASP A 678 39.89 9.74 7.96
CA ASP A 678 40.36 8.48 8.54
C ASP A 678 39.89 8.36 10.00
N GLY A 679 39.35 7.21 10.40
CA GLY A 679 38.92 7.01 11.78
C GLY A 679 38.17 5.72 12.05
N TYR A 680 37.78 5.56 13.31
CA TYR A 680 36.96 4.45 13.79
C TYR A 680 35.53 4.94 14.00
N TYR A 681 34.59 4.30 13.32
CA TYR A 681 33.21 4.74 13.26
C TYR A 681 32.26 3.72 13.90
N PRO A 682 31.37 4.11 14.83
CA PRO A 682 30.40 3.21 15.44
C PRO A 682 29.28 2.85 14.46
N PHE A 683 29.16 1.57 14.12
CA PHE A 683 28.11 1.03 13.27
C PHE A 683 27.17 0.13 14.08
N ARG A 684 25.90 0.16 13.69
CA ARG A 684 24.85 -0.74 14.18
C ARG A 684 24.12 -1.34 12.99
N LEU A 685 24.09 -2.66 12.91
CA LEU A 685 23.23 -3.43 11.99
C LEU A 685 22.13 -4.09 12.82
N LEU A 686 20.89 -3.65 12.64
CA LEU A 686 19.71 -4.34 13.16
C LEU A 686 19.16 -5.24 12.07
N TRP A 687 19.05 -6.54 12.30
CA TRP A 687 18.45 -7.50 11.39
C TRP A 687 17.26 -8.18 12.06
N TRP A 688 16.26 -8.56 11.28
CA TRP A 688 15.14 -9.36 11.76
C TRP A 688 14.67 -10.37 10.73
N GLN A 689 14.12 -11.46 11.25
CA GLN A 689 13.46 -12.50 10.50
C GLN A 689 12.08 -12.74 11.11
N GLY A 690 11.10 -12.87 10.23
CA GLY A 690 9.69 -13.08 10.54
C GLY A 690 9.26 -14.54 10.42
N ASN A 691 9.31 -15.14 9.23
CA ASN A 691 8.91 -16.53 8.99
C ASN A 691 9.70 -17.19 7.84
N GLY A 692 10.06 -18.47 7.99
CA GLY A 692 10.67 -19.31 6.95
C GLY A 692 12.18 -19.44 7.06
N GLY A 693 12.90 -19.22 5.95
CA GLY A 693 14.36 -19.22 5.94
C GLY A 693 14.95 -18.12 6.83
N ALA A 694 16.20 -18.27 7.27
CA ALA A 694 16.89 -17.24 8.06
C ALA A 694 18.38 -17.18 7.71
N ASN A 695 18.83 -16.09 7.09
CA ASN A 695 20.24 -15.86 6.79
C ASN A 695 20.63 -14.39 6.92
N LEU A 696 21.91 -14.14 7.20
CA LEU A 696 22.49 -12.81 7.25
C LEU A 696 23.98 -12.83 6.90
N GLU A 697 24.38 -12.03 5.92
CA GLU A 697 25.79 -11.76 5.58
C GLU A 697 26.03 -10.25 5.57
N TRP A 698 27.17 -9.80 6.10
CA TRP A 698 27.52 -8.37 6.10
C TRP A 698 28.91 -8.12 5.51
N PHE A 699 28.96 -7.46 4.36
CA PHE A 699 30.15 -7.39 3.52
C PHE A 699 30.37 -6.00 2.91
N THR A 700 31.55 -5.83 2.31
CA THR A 700 31.90 -4.69 1.47
C THR A 700 32.28 -5.15 0.08
N VAL A 701 32.08 -4.30 -0.92
CA VAL A 701 32.43 -4.58 -2.31
C VAL A 701 33.66 -3.75 -2.67
N ASN A 702 34.69 -4.43 -3.15
CA ASN A 702 35.85 -3.75 -3.70
C ASN A 702 35.44 -3.09 -5.04
N LEU A 703 35.36 -1.75 -5.11
CA LEU A 703 34.89 -1.09 -6.34
C LEU A 703 35.83 -1.25 -7.56
N ASP A 704 37.05 -1.75 -7.36
CA ASP A 704 38.00 -1.96 -8.46
C ASP A 704 37.82 -3.35 -9.10
N THR A 705 37.51 -4.35 -8.27
CA THR A 705 37.40 -5.76 -8.69
C THR A 705 35.97 -6.30 -8.66
N GLY A 706 35.05 -5.63 -7.96
CA GLY A 706 33.70 -6.11 -7.66
C GLY A 706 33.66 -7.34 -6.75
N GLU A 707 34.77 -7.71 -6.10
CA GLU A 707 34.83 -8.80 -5.13
C GLU A 707 34.11 -8.39 -3.84
N LYS A 708 33.32 -9.31 -3.28
CA LYS A 708 32.68 -9.16 -1.97
C LYS A 708 33.61 -9.71 -0.90
N LEU A 709 33.72 -8.98 0.20
CA LEU A 709 34.55 -9.33 1.35
C LEU A 709 33.73 -9.12 2.62
N LEU A 710 33.59 -10.16 3.45
CA LEU A 710 32.95 -10.03 4.75
C LEU A 710 33.70 -8.97 5.58
N ILE A 711 32.95 -8.22 6.38
CA ILE A 711 33.58 -7.26 7.29
C ILE A 711 34.41 -8.01 8.33
N ASN A 712 35.66 -7.59 8.51
CA ASN A 712 36.67 -8.23 9.35
C ASN A 712 37.10 -9.64 8.91
N GLN A 713 36.87 -9.98 7.64
CA GLN A 713 37.51 -11.13 6.99
C GLN A 713 39.05 -11.03 7.11
N ASN A 714 39.70 -12.21 7.15
CA ASN A 714 41.15 -12.32 7.08
C ASN A 714 41.69 -12.09 5.65
N ASP A 715 41.37 -10.92 5.11
CA ASP A 715 41.84 -10.41 3.82
C ASP A 715 42.42 -8.99 4.01
N PRO A 716 43.55 -8.61 3.38
CA PRO A 716 44.12 -7.28 3.50
C PRO A 716 43.22 -6.15 2.97
N ASN A 717 42.31 -6.44 2.04
CA ASN A 717 41.36 -5.47 1.46
C ASN A 717 40.04 -5.39 2.25
N SER A 718 39.79 -6.31 3.19
CA SER A 718 38.59 -6.27 4.04
C SER A 718 38.69 -5.17 5.10
N ILE A 719 37.59 -4.46 5.31
CA ILE A 719 37.43 -3.46 6.37
C ILE A 719 37.62 -4.12 7.73
N LYS A 720 38.45 -3.52 8.57
CA LYS A 720 38.71 -4.02 9.93
C LYS A 720 37.65 -3.53 10.91
N ALA A 721 37.17 -4.45 11.73
CA ALA A 721 36.11 -4.22 12.70
C ALA A 721 36.63 -4.48 14.12
N PHE A 722 36.13 -3.72 15.09
CA PHE A 722 36.60 -3.74 16.46
C PHE A 722 35.41 -3.67 17.43
N ARG A 723 35.50 -4.36 18.56
CA ARG A 723 34.40 -4.54 19.52
C ARG A 723 34.40 -3.51 20.64
N THR A 724 35.55 -2.93 20.93
CA THR A 724 35.74 -2.06 22.10
C THR A 724 36.12 -0.66 21.64
N GLY A 725 35.25 0.29 21.93
CA GLY A 725 35.44 1.72 21.67
C GLY A 725 34.53 2.52 22.60
N ARG A 726 34.70 3.85 22.59
CA ARG A 726 33.84 4.77 23.34
C ARG A 726 33.38 5.90 22.43
N GLY A 727 32.07 6.01 22.27
CA GLY A 727 31.43 7.03 21.45
C GLY A 727 30.94 8.21 22.27
N ARG A 728 30.14 9.07 21.63
CA ARG A 728 29.39 10.15 22.28
C ARG A 728 28.13 9.61 22.96
N ALA A 729 27.51 10.41 23.84
CA ALA A 729 26.18 10.10 24.36
C ALA A 729 25.16 9.94 23.22
N PHE A 730 24.17 9.08 23.41
CA PHE A 730 23.24 8.68 22.36
C PHE A 730 21.87 8.29 22.90
N VAL A 731 20.88 8.19 22.01
CA VAL A 731 19.58 7.58 22.35
C VAL A 731 19.73 6.08 22.20
N GLN A 732 19.58 5.31 23.28
CA GLN A 732 19.69 3.86 23.25
C GLN A 732 18.42 3.18 22.74
N SER A 733 17.24 3.69 23.10
CA SER A 733 15.97 3.14 22.65
C SER A 733 14.83 4.16 22.72
N LEU A 734 13.80 3.92 21.92
CA LEU A 734 12.55 4.67 21.86
C LEU A 734 11.37 3.68 21.85
N LEU A 735 10.38 3.94 22.70
CA LEU A 735 9.07 3.29 22.67
C LEU A 735 7.95 4.35 22.72
N PRO A 736 6.86 4.22 21.96
CA PRO A 736 6.75 3.37 20.77
C PRO A 736 7.85 3.70 19.76
N ALA A 737 8.40 2.69 19.08
CA ALA A 737 9.43 2.88 18.08
C ALA A 737 8.97 3.82 16.95
N ASP A 738 9.91 4.49 16.30
CA ASP A 738 9.57 5.39 15.20
C ASP A 738 8.89 4.62 14.05
N GLY A 739 7.72 5.09 13.64
CA GLY A 739 6.88 4.47 12.64
C GLY A 739 5.98 3.34 13.16
N PHE A 740 5.99 3.03 14.47
CA PHE A 740 5.19 1.94 15.02
C PHE A 740 3.69 2.22 14.90
N THR A 741 2.93 1.31 14.30
CA THR A 741 1.53 1.58 13.88
C THR A 741 0.46 1.02 14.81
N VAL A 742 0.85 0.24 15.81
CA VAL A 742 -0.06 -0.53 16.65
C VAL A 742 0.08 -0.20 18.14
N ALA A 743 0.45 1.05 18.45
CA ALA A 743 0.57 1.50 19.83
C ALA A 743 -0.80 1.46 20.55
N PRO A 744 -0.89 0.98 21.81
CA PRO A 744 -2.13 1.11 22.57
C PRO A 744 -2.42 2.57 22.95
N THR A 745 -3.67 2.90 23.24
CA THR A 745 -4.12 4.27 23.58
C THR A 745 -3.39 4.83 24.81
N ASN A 746 -3.01 3.97 25.76
CA ASN A 746 -2.31 4.35 26.97
C ASN A 746 -0.79 4.13 26.89
N ALA A 747 -0.23 3.89 25.70
CA ALA A 747 1.19 3.66 25.52
C ALA A 747 2.03 4.79 26.13
N PRO A 748 2.89 4.52 27.12
CA PRO A 748 3.84 5.53 27.56
C PRO A 748 4.90 5.73 26.46
N ILE A 749 5.25 6.99 26.22
CA ILE A 749 6.47 7.31 25.48
C ILE A 749 7.63 7.11 26.45
N THR A 750 8.55 6.21 26.11
CA THR A 750 9.76 5.93 26.90
C THR A 750 10.98 6.07 26.02
N ILE A 751 11.88 6.98 26.39
CA ILE A 751 13.14 7.21 25.69
C ILE A 751 14.28 6.97 26.67
N VAL A 752 15.21 6.10 26.29
CA VAL A 752 16.41 5.81 27.08
C VAL A 752 17.59 6.47 26.39
N LEU A 753 18.26 7.40 27.09
CA LEU A 753 19.52 7.99 26.65
C LEU A 753 20.66 7.45 27.50
N LYS A 754 21.86 7.38 26.93
CA LYS A 754 23.04 6.85 27.59
C LYS A 754 24.22 7.82 27.49
N ASP A 755 24.82 8.12 28.63
CA ASP A 755 26.12 8.77 28.72
C ASP A 755 27.20 7.80 28.23
N ASP A 756 28.20 8.32 27.52
CA ASP A 756 29.45 7.60 27.26
C ASP A 756 30.64 8.56 27.41
N LEU A 757 31.35 8.91 26.33
CA LEU A 757 32.47 9.85 26.43
C LEU A 757 31.98 11.26 26.78
N THR A 758 30.78 11.60 26.33
CA THR A 758 30.03 12.81 26.67
C THR A 758 28.79 12.44 27.48
N THR A 759 28.13 13.43 28.07
CA THR A 759 26.96 13.23 28.94
C THR A 759 25.72 13.93 28.40
N VAL A 760 24.57 13.33 28.67
CA VAL A 760 23.23 13.89 28.45
C VAL A 760 22.96 15.01 29.45
N GLY A 761 22.53 16.16 28.93
CA GLY A 761 22.19 17.38 29.67
C GLY A 761 20.68 17.67 29.68
N SER A 762 20.27 18.90 29.32
CA SER A 762 18.87 19.31 29.33
C SER A 762 18.03 18.51 28.33
N ILE A 763 16.77 18.22 28.67
CA ILE A 763 15.83 17.45 27.84
C ILE A 763 14.50 18.22 27.75
N ALA A 764 13.93 18.29 26.55
CA ALA A 764 12.57 18.75 26.29
C ALA A 764 11.88 17.77 25.32
N LEU A 765 10.60 17.48 25.58
CA LEU A 765 9.78 16.60 24.74
C LEU A 765 8.54 17.39 24.29
N SER A 766 8.18 17.26 23.02
CA SER A 766 6.91 17.76 22.47
C SER A 766 6.17 16.65 21.76
N ILE A 767 4.84 16.62 21.90
CA ILE A 767 3.92 15.69 21.24
C ILE A 767 2.91 16.51 20.44
N ASP A 768 2.75 16.18 19.16
CA ASP A 768 1.87 16.88 18.21
C ASP A 768 2.13 18.39 18.16
N GLY A 769 3.41 18.77 18.23
CA GLY A 769 3.88 20.15 18.25
C GLY A 769 3.72 20.87 19.60
N ALA A 770 3.07 20.27 20.60
CA ALA A 770 2.89 20.84 21.93
C ALA A 770 3.95 20.31 22.90
N GLN A 771 4.63 21.20 23.62
CA GLN A 771 5.62 20.82 24.63
C GLN A 771 4.93 20.15 25.84
N VAL A 772 5.45 18.99 26.26
CA VAL A 772 4.93 18.20 27.41
C VAL A 772 5.94 18.16 28.56
N THR A 773 5.49 17.75 29.75
CA THR A 773 6.37 17.57 30.93
C THR A 773 6.58 16.08 31.20
N PRO A 774 7.69 15.48 30.74
CA PRO A 774 8.00 14.08 31.02
C PRO A 774 8.58 13.89 32.44
N VAL A 775 8.50 12.65 32.95
CA VAL A 775 9.28 12.19 34.10
C VAL A 775 10.68 11.83 33.60
N ILE A 776 11.72 12.42 34.20
CA ILE A 776 13.12 12.17 33.83
C ILE A 776 13.85 11.56 35.02
N ASN A 777 14.33 10.33 34.86
CA ASN A 777 15.08 9.60 35.87
C ASN A 777 16.49 9.30 35.38
N LYS A 778 17.52 9.74 36.11
CA LYS A 778 18.93 9.42 35.82
C LYS A 778 19.47 8.41 36.84
N SER A 779 19.98 7.28 36.35
CA SER A 779 20.62 6.24 37.16
C SER A 779 21.95 5.85 36.51
N GLY A 780 23.06 6.19 37.17
CA GLY A 780 24.40 6.02 36.61
C GLY A 780 24.53 6.75 35.27
N ALA A 781 24.91 6.01 34.22
CA ALA A 781 25.05 6.53 32.86
C ALA A 781 23.72 6.56 32.07
N THR A 782 22.63 6.04 32.61
CA THR A 782 21.35 5.93 31.90
C THR A 782 20.39 7.02 32.33
N THR A 783 19.77 7.71 31.37
CA THR A 783 18.69 8.68 31.58
C THR A 783 17.43 8.19 30.89
N THR A 784 16.37 7.92 31.65
CA THR A 784 15.07 7.47 31.14
C THR A 784 14.07 8.62 31.19
N VAL A 785 13.47 8.92 30.06
CA VAL A 785 12.43 9.94 29.87
C VAL A 785 11.12 9.22 29.62
N THR A 786 10.12 9.42 30.46
CA THR A 786 8.81 8.77 30.34
C THR A 786 7.69 9.80 30.33
N TYR A 787 6.77 9.70 29.37
CA TYR A 787 5.56 10.51 29.30
C TYR A 787 4.34 9.65 29.00
N SER A 788 3.29 9.80 29.80
CA SER A 788 1.99 9.16 29.56
C SER A 788 0.95 10.24 29.32
N SER A 789 0.19 10.13 28.23
CA SER A 789 -0.93 11.04 27.96
C SER A 789 -2.00 10.91 29.07
N PRO A 790 -2.39 11.98 29.77
CA PRO A 790 -3.41 11.91 30.82
C PRO A 790 -4.77 11.41 30.34
N SER A 791 -5.12 11.69 29.09
CA SER A 791 -6.37 11.26 28.44
C SER A 791 -6.21 10.00 27.59
N GLY A 792 -4.99 9.45 27.49
CA GLY A 792 -4.62 8.53 26.41
C GLY A 792 -4.54 9.23 25.05
N TYR A 793 -4.11 8.47 24.06
CA TYR A 793 -4.12 8.84 22.65
C TYR A 793 -5.40 8.26 22.01
N PRO A 794 -6.10 9.02 21.15
CA PRO A 794 -7.26 8.50 20.44
C PRO A 794 -6.90 7.29 19.57
N LEU A 795 -7.86 6.40 19.32
CA LEU A 795 -7.66 5.24 18.45
C LEU A 795 -7.47 5.70 16.99
N GLN A 796 -6.65 4.96 16.23
CA GLN A 796 -6.38 5.21 14.81
C GLN A 796 -5.82 6.61 14.49
N THR A 797 -5.31 7.35 15.47
CA THR A 797 -4.64 8.62 15.23
C THR A 797 -3.14 8.43 15.13
N LYS A 798 -2.54 9.12 14.15
CA LYS A 798 -1.10 9.26 14.01
C LYS A 798 -0.62 10.43 14.87
N HIS A 799 0.41 10.18 15.67
CA HIS A 799 1.05 11.16 16.54
C HIS A 799 2.49 11.41 16.14
N THR A 800 2.97 12.60 16.43
CA THR A 800 4.35 13.03 16.21
C THR A 800 5.01 13.37 17.54
N GLY A 801 6.28 13.00 17.69
CA GLY A 801 7.08 13.33 18.86
C GLY A 801 8.40 13.98 18.46
N THR A 802 8.82 14.98 19.24
CA THR A 802 10.11 15.66 19.07
C THR A 802 10.83 15.70 20.41
N LEU A 803 11.96 15.01 20.49
CA LEU A 803 12.90 15.07 21.61
C LEU A 803 14.02 16.05 21.27
N VAL A 804 14.22 17.06 22.12
CA VAL A 804 15.38 17.95 22.08
C VAL A 804 16.22 17.75 23.32
N TRP A 805 17.51 17.45 23.14
CA TRP A 805 18.42 17.28 24.28
C TRP A 805 19.81 17.85 24.02
N SER A 806 20.49 18.25 25.09
CA SER A 806 21.84 18.82 25.00
C SER A 806 22.90 17.79 25.36
N GLU A 807 24.02 17.78 24.65
CA GLU A 807 25.17 16.94 24.93
C GLU A 807 26.36 17.78 25.37
N SER A 808 27.17 17.28 26.31
CA SER A 808 28.32 17.98 26.90
C SER A 808 29.55 18.19 26.00
N THR A 809 29.37 18.35 24.69
CA THR A 809 30.44 18.72 23.74
C THR A 809 30.86 20.19 23.91
N THR A 810 31.96 20.59 23.27
CA THR A 810 32.43 21.99 23.25
C THR A 810 32.67 22.46 21.81
N PRO A 811 31.87 23.40 21.28
CA PRO A 811 30.64 23.95 21.89
C PRO A 811 29.56 22.88 22.07
N GLN A 812 28.61 23.14 22.98
CA GLN A 812 27.52 22.22 23.30
C GLN A 812 26.72 21.87 22.03
N THR A 813 26.48 20.58 21.81
CA THR A 813 25.63 20.08 20.72
C THR A 813 24.20 19.94 21.24
N LEU A 814 23.24 20.43 20.45
CA LEU A 814 21.82 20.17 20.65
C LEU A 814 21.37 19.14 19.61
N TRP A 815 20.71 18.10 20.09
CA TRP A 815 20.11 17.06 19.27
C TRP A 815 18.61 17.31 19.16
N THR A 816 18.05 17.02 17.99
CA THR A 816 16.61 17.01 17.75
C THR A 816 16.27 15.70 17.07
N ASN A 817 15.58 14.82 17.78
CA ASN A 817 15.14 13.51 17.29
C ASN A 817 13.62 13.56 17.10
N ASN A 818 13.15 13.27 15.89
CA ASN A 818 11.73 13.22 15.57
C ASN A 818 11.30 11.77 15.39
N PHE A 819 10.10 11.44 15.87
CA PHE A 819 9.52 10.12 15.69
C PHE A 819 8.00 10.21 15.49
N THR A 820 7.41 9.15 14.98
CA THR A 820 5.97 9.00 14.81
C THR A 820 5.48 7.67 15.34
N PHE A 821 4.22 7.60 15.74
CA PHE A 821 3.53 6.35 16.03
C PHE A 821 2.05 6.48 15.72
N THR A 822 1.38 5.37 15.46
CA THR A 822 -0.07 5.32 15.24
C THR A 822 -0.69 4.44 16.31
N VAL A 823 -1.84 4.86 16.83
CA VAL A 823 -2.59 4.10 17.82
C VAL A 823 -3.43 3.05 17.11
N ARG A 824 -3.42 1.82 17.62
CA ARG A 824 -4.19 0.71 17.04
C ARG A 824 -5.70 0.93 17.06
N LEU A 825 -6.42 0.12 16.29
CA LEU A 825 -7.86 -0.10 16.46
C LEU A 825 -8.18 -0.73 17.81
N LEU A 826 -9.38 -0.46 18.33
CA LEU A 826 -9.88 -1.15 19.51
C LEU A 826 -10.20 -2.60 19.15
N ALA A 827 -9.72 -3.54 19.95
CA ALA A 827 -9.98 -4.97 19.77
C ALA A 827 -10.91 -5.53 20.86
N PRO A 828 -11.63 -6.65 20.63
CA PRO A 828 -12.49 -7.26 21.62
C PRO A 828 -11.78 -7.63 22.93
N HIS A 829 -10.48 -7.95 22.88
CA HIS A 829 -9.68 -8.24 24.08
C HIS A 829 -9.38 -7.01 24.94
N ASP A 830 -9.52 -5.79 24.38
CA ASP A 830 -9.43 -4.54 25.14
C ASP A 830 -10.69 -4.29 25.98
N LEU A 831 -11.79 -5.01 25.70
CA LEU A 831 -13.05 -4.89 26.42
C LEU A 831 -13.12 -5.87 27.61
N PRO A 832 -13.79 -5.50 28.71
CA PRO A 832 -14.03 -6.40 29.84
C PRO A 832 -14.67 -7.73 29.38
N SER A 833 -14.24 -8.84 29.97
CA SER A 833 -14.82 -10.18 29.74
C SER A 833 -16.30 -10.24 30.12
N TYR A 834 -17.05 -11.18 29.54
CA TYR A 834 -18.41 -11.51 30.00
C TYR A 834 -18.50 -11.84 31.49
N THR A 835 -17.44 -12.37 32.09
CA THR A 835 -17.37 -12.61 33.54
C THR A 835 -17.42 -11.33 34.37
N ALA A 836 -17.07 -10.18 33.78
CA ALA A 836 -17.21 -8.85 34.36
C ALA A 836 -18.58 -8.21 34.07
N GLY A 837 -19.49 -8.91 33.39
CA GLY A 837 -20.85 -8.45 33.08
C GLY A 837 -21.05 -7.90 31.67
N THR A 838 -20.05 -8.03 30.77
CA THR A 838 -20.19 -7.70 29.35
C THR A 838 -21.20 -8.63 28.67
N PHE A 839 -22.08 -8.07 27.84
CA PHE A 839 -23.17 -8.77 27.17
C PHE A 839 -23.11 -8.49 25.67
N TRP A 840 -22.96 -9.50 24.81
CA TRP A 840 -22.97 -9.31 23.35
C TRP A 840 -24.23 -9.88 22.69
N ILE A 841 -24.49 -9.43 21.48
CA ILE A 841 -25.66 -9.73 20.66
C ILE A 841 -25.17 -9.85 19.23
N GLU A 842 -25.34 -11.01 18.60
CA GLU A 842 -25.13 -11.20 17.16
C GLU A 842 -26.20 -10.46 16.35
N ALA A 843 -25.83 -9.84 15.22
CA ALA A 843 -26.71 -8.97 14.46
C ALA A 843 -27.95 -9.70 13.92
N GLU A 844 -27.78 -10.93 13.43
CA GLU A 844 -28.84 -11.79 12.91
C GLU A 844 -29.81 -12.32 13.97
N ASP A 845 -29.47 -12.19 15.27
CA ASP A 845 -30.28 -12.67 16.39
C ASP A 845 -31.31 -11.62 16.87
N PHE A 846 -31.95 -10.93 15.92
CA PHE A 846 -33.05 -10.02 16.18
C PHE A 846 -34.37 -10.76 16.45
N ASP A 847 -35.36 -10.05 16.98
CA ASP A 847 -36.63 -10.60 17.45
C ASP A 847 -37.37 -11.45 16.41
N ASN A 848 -38.17 -12.41 16.90
CA ASN A 848 -39.06 -13.26 16.11
C ASN A 848 -40.53 -13.05 16.56
N PHE A 849 -41.46 -13.28 15.63
CA PHE A 849 -42.92 -13.30 15.85
C PHE A 849 -43.49 -12.24 16.81
N ALA A 850 -43.58 -10.97 16.39
CA ALA A 850 -44.32 -9.93 17.11
C ALA A 850 -43.92 -9.80 18.60
N GLY A 851 -42.63 -9.97 18.90
CA GLY A 851 -42.08 -9.90 20.26
C GLY A 851 -42.29 -11.15 21.13
N ALA A 852 -42.51 -12.34 20.55
CA ALA A 852 -42.76 -13.59 21.28
C ALA A 852 -41.56 -14.12 22.10
N GLY A 853 -40.40 -13.48 22.01
CA GLY A 853 -39.22 -13.73 22.82
C GLY A 853 -38.19 -14.61 22.12
N VAL A 854 -36.92 -14.23 22.30
CA VAL A 854 -35.75 -14.93 21.76
C VAL A 854 -35.48 -16.26 22.50
N PRO A 855 -34.76 -17.23 21.88
CA PRO A 855 -34.32 -18.43 22.56
C PRO A 855 -33.60 -18.13 23.88
N ALA A 856 -33.88 -18.91 24.94
CA ALA A 856 -33.30 -18.64 26.27
C ALA A 856 -31.76 -18.65 26.28
N ALA A 857 -31.14 -19.44 25.39
CA ALA A 857 -29.68 -19.57 25.28
C ALA A 857 -28.98 -18.24 24.97
N VAL A 858 -29.58 -17.36 24.14
CA VAL A 858 -28.96 -16.09 23.73
C VAL A 858 -28.99 -15.00 24.81
N ASN A 859 -29.51 -15.32 25.99
CA ASN A 859 -29.58 -14.42 27.15
C ASN A 859 -28.51 -14.72 28.21
N THR A 860 -27.62 -15.69 27.99
CA THR A 860 -26.60 -16.10 28.96
C THR A 860 -25.22 -16.02 28.31
N MET A 861 -24.28 -15.27 28.89
CA MET A 861 -22.92 -15.17 28.35
C MET A 861 -21.96 -16.21 28.96
N PRO A 862 -21.02 -16.79 28.19
CA PRO A 862 -20.94 -16.67 26.73
C PRO A 862 -22.06 -17.52 26.10
N TYR A 863 -22.66 -17.05 25.01
CA TYR A 863 -23.49 -17.90 24.17
C TYR A 863 -22.82 -18.11 22.82
N ASP A 864 -23.08 -19.27 22.23
CA ASP A 864 -22.65 -19.64 20.89
C ASP A 864 -23.80 -20.34 20.17
N VAL A 865 -24.40 -19.63 19.22
CA VAL A 865 -25.56 -20.12 18.45
C VAL A 865 -25.17 -21.04 17.29
N GLY A 866 -23.89 -21.07 16.90
CA GLY A 866 -23.37 -21.87 15.79
C GLY A 866 -23.58 -23.38 15.95
N VAL A 867 -23.74 -23.85 17.19
CA VAL A 867 -24.00 -25.26 17.51
C VAL A 867 -25.47 -25.68 17.54
N SER A 868 -26.44 -24.74 17.50
CA SER A 868 -27.86 -25.08 17.71
C SER A 868 -28.88 -24.55 16.72
N MET A 869 -28.50 -23.64 15.80
CA MET A 869 -29.43 -23.06 14.80
C MET A 869 -30.76 -22.62 15.45
N SER A 870 -30.71 -22.02 16.64
CA SER A 870 -31.89 -21.81 17.50
C SER A 870 -32.95 -20.87 16.92
N TYR A 871 -32.59 -20.09 15.88
CA TYR A 871 -33.51 -19.24 15.11
C TYR A 871 -33.96 -19.89 13.78
N ASP A 872 -33.45 -21.07 13.45
CA ASP A 872 -33.90 -21.79 12.26
C ASP A 872 -35.37 -22.21 12.42
N GLY A 873 -36.17 -21.86 11.42
CA GLY A 873 -37.62 -22.01 11.46
C GLY A 873 -38.39 -20.88 12.17
N ALA A 874 -37.71 -19.92 12.82
CA ALA A 874 -38.34 -18.76 13.44
C ALA A 874 -38.46 -17.60 12.44
N GLY A 875 -39.68 -17.22 12.08
CA GLY A 875 -39.94 -16.07 11.19
C GLY A 875 -39.96 -14.73 11.93
N ALA A 876 -39.70 -13.62 11.23
CA ALA A 876 -39.83 -12.26 11.74
C ALA A 876 -40.84 -11.41 10.96
N THR A 877 -41.36 -10.37 11.60
CA THR A 877 -42.41 -9.50 11.06
C THR A 877 -41.84 -8.14 10.66
N LEU A 878 -41.90 -7.82 9.36
CA LEU A 878 -41.49 -6.52 8.83
C LEU A 878 -42.28 -5.37 9.46
N GLY A 879 -41.57 -4.31 9.86
CA GLY A 879 -42.13 -3.14 10.55
C GLY A 879 -42.38 -3.34 12.04
N VAL A 880 -42.14 -4.55 12.57
CA VAL A 880 -42.28 -4.87 14.00
C VAL A 880 -40.96 -5.34 14.61
N ASP A 881 -40.39 -6.40 14.05
CA ASP A 881 -39.16 -7.04 14.53
C ASP A 881 -37.93 -6.44 13.84
N TYR A 882 -38.06 -6.09 12.56
CA TYR A 882 -37.05 -5.38 11.78
C TYR A 882 -37.70 -4.50 10.70
N PHE A 883 -36.91 -3.67 10.04
CA PHE A 883 -37.26 -3.01 8.79
C PHE A 883 -36.07 -3.04 7.84
N ASN A 884 -36.32 -3.45 6.60
CA ASN A 884 -35.42 -3.32 5.47
C ASN A 884 -36.08 -2.38 4.44
N ASN A 885 -35.36 -1.33 4.03
CA ASN A 885 -35.81 -0.36 3.04
C ASN A 885 -35.39 -0.69 1.60
N ASP A 886 -34.49 -1.66 1.40
CA ASP A 886 -34.05 -2.09 0.08
C ASP A 886 -35.19 -2.81 -0.67
N ASN A 887 -35.17 -2.72 -2.00
CA ASN A 887 -36.02 -3.42 -2.95
C ASN A 887 -35.22 -4.36 -3.89
N LEU A 888 -33.91 -4.49 -3.70
CA LEU A 888 -33.03 -5.40 -4.43
C LEU A 888 -33.19 -6.84 -3.91
N GLU A 889 -33.10 -7.79 -4.85
CA GLU A 889 -33.47 -9.18 -4.68
C GLU A 889 -32.44 -9.98 -3.86
N ASN A 890 -32.80 -10.36 -2.63
CA ASN A 890 -32.39 -11.65 -2.11
C ASN A 890 -33.51 -12.67 -2.32
N THR A 891 -33.47 -13.36 -3.47
CA THR A 891 -34.40 -14.45 -3.80
C THR A 891 -34.06 -15.77 -3.10
N LYS A 892 -33.02 -15.82 -2.25
CA LYS A 892 -32.58 -17.03 -1.57
C LYS A 892 -32.94 -16.95 -0.07
N PRO A 893 -33.64 -17.96 0.50
CA PRO A 893 -33.78 -18.03 1.95
C PRO A 893 -32.38 -18.07 2.58
N THR A 894 -32.13 -17.18 3.53
CA THR A 894 -30.86 -17.13 4.25
C THR A 894 -30.63 -18.46 4.96
N THR A 895 -29.38 -18.92 4.98
CA THR A 895 -29.00 -20.21 5.62
C THR A 895 -29.29 -20.22 7.13
N TYR A 896 -29.53 -19.05 7.74
CA TYR A 896 -29.77 -18.87 9.17
C TYR A 896 -31.24 -19.05 9.60
N ARG A 897 -32.22 -18.68 8.75
CA ARG A 897 -33.66 -18.80 9.04
C ARG A 897 -34.40 -19.43 7.85
N SER A 898 -34.51 -20.77 7.85
CA SER A 898 -35.03 -21.52 6.68
C SER A 898 -36.49 -21.26 6.30
N THR A 899 -37.32 -20.76 7.23
CA THR A 899 -38.75 -20.48 6.97
C THR A 899 -39.00 -19.14 6.27
N GLY A 900 -37.98 -18.28 6.19
CA GLY A 900 -38.11 -16.91 5.66
C GLY A 900 -39.07 -16.03 6.46
N ASP A 901 -39.19 -14.76 6.07
CA ASP A 901 -40.07 -13.82 6.75
C ASP A 901 -41.48 -13.83 6.12
N PRO A 902 -42.55 -14.05 6.90
CA PRO A 902 -43.91 -14.08 6.38
C PRO A 902 -44.33 -12.70 5.81
N ASN A 903 -44.44 -12.63 4.47
CA ASN A 903 -44.92 -11.49 3.65
C ASN A 903 -43.89 -10.43 3.22
N THR A 904 -42.67 -10.81 2.83
CA THR A 904 -41.58 -9.85 2.51
C THR A 904 -40.99 -10.00 1.11
N ALA A 905 -41.83 -10.15 0.07
CA ALA A 905 -41.32 -10.11 -1.31
C ALA A 905 -40.45 -8.84 -1.50
N PHE A 906 -39.14 -9.05 -1.70
CA PHE A 906 -38.10 -8.02 -1.88
C PHE A 906 -37.70 -7.20 -0.64
N ARG A 907 -37.96 -7.66 0.59
CA ARG A 907 -37.59 -6.95 1.84
C ARG A 907 -37.07 -7.86 2.96
N SER A 908 -36.49 -9.01 2.62
CA SER A 908 -35.84 -9.90 3.60
C SER A 908 -34.55 -9.28 4.14
N VAL A 909 -34.10 -9.68 5.33
CA VAL A 909 -32.79 -9.28 5.85
C VAL A 909 -31.68 -10.07 5.14
N ASP A 910 -30.65 -9.36 4.68
CA ASP A 910 -29.50 -9.96 3.99
C ASP A 910 -28.49 -10.52 4.98
N VAL A 911 -28.71 -11.77 5.37
CA VAL A 911 -27.79 -12.49 6.24
C VAL A 911 -26.76 -13.24 5.39
N ALA A 912 -25.50 -12.84 5.51
CA ALA A 912 -24.37 -13.54 4.90
C ALA A 912 -23.81 -14.60 5.88
N GLY A 913 -23.54 -15.81 5.38
CA GLY A 913 -23.05 -16.93 6.19
C GLY A 913 -21.53 -17.02 6.26
N GLY A 914 -20.99 -17.18 7.47
CA GLY A 914 -19.58 -17.51 7.70
C GLY A 914 -19.27 -18.95 7.29
N GLY A 915 -18.88 -19.13 6.03
CA GLY A 915 -18.14 -20.31 5.61
C GLY A 915 -16.64 -20.15 5.86
N ASN A 916 -15.90 -21.26 5.81
CA ASN A 916 -14.43 -21.34 5.95
C ASN A 916 -13.63 -20.44 4.97
N ASN A 917 -14.30 -19.74 4.06
CA ASN A 917 -13.72 -18.81 3.08
C ASN A 917 -13.58 -17.36 3.58
N GLU A 918 -14.08 -17.02 4.78
CA GLU A 918 -13.88 -15.67 5.37
C GLU A 918 -12.93 -15.69 6.59
N ILE A 919 -12.31 -16.83 6.90
CA ILE A 919 -11.31 -16.99 7.97
C ILE A 919 -10.12 -16.06 7.66
N GLY A 920 -9.97 -14.98 8.45
CA GLY A 920 -8.84 -14.04 8.34
C GLY A 920 -9.20 -12.55 8.47
N SER A 921 -10.49 -12.19 8.49
CA SER A 921 -10.92 -10.78 8.65
C SER A 921 -11.14 -10.39 10.12
N ASN A 922 -10.97 -9.10 10.45
CA ASN A 922 -11.00 -8.62 11.84
C ASN A 922 -12.34 -8.94 12.56
N PHE A 923 -12.22 -9.51 13.77
CA PHE A 923 -13.27 -9.68 14.79
C PHE A 923 -14.55 -10.43 14.38
N GLN A 924 -14.51 -11.23 13.32
CA GLN A 924 -15.67 -12.04 12.92
C GLN A 924 -16.07 -13.05 14.00
N ILE A 925 -15.13 -13.88 14.47
CA ILE A 925 -15.45 -14.94 15.46
C ILE A 925 -15.13 -14.56 16.92
N ARG A 926 -14.29 -13.55 17.16
CA ARG A 926 -13.82 -13.21 18.51
C ARG A 926 -14.79 -12.27 19.24
N ARG A 927 -15.06 -12.54 20.52
CA ARG A 927 -15.90 -11.75 21.43
C ARG A 927 -15.12 -11.30 22.67
N PRO A 928 -15.63 -10.29 23.42
CA PRO A 928 -14.97 -9.82 24.64
C PRO A 928 -14.64 -10.93 25.65
N GLY A 929 -13.42 -10.87 26.20
CA GLY A 929 -12.92 -11.89 27.13
C GLY A 929 -12.31 -13.13 26.48
N GLY A 930 -11.90 -13.04 25.21
CA GLY A 930 -11.14 -14.10 24.52
C GLY A 930 -11.99 -15.32 24.12
N TYR A 931 -13.30 -15.13 23.97
CA TYR A 931 -14.20 -16.17 23.52
C TYR A 931 -14.28 -16.18 21.99
N ASP A 932 -14.08 -17.33 21.36
CA ASP A 932 -14.19 -17.50 19.90
C ASP A 932 -15.47 -18.31 19.58
N MET A 933 -16.32 -17.75 18.73
CA MET A 933 -17.57 -18.34 18.24
C MET A 933 -17.29 -19.51 17.28
N THR A 934 -18.12 -20.56 17.32
CA THR A 934 -18.02 -21.69 16.38
C THR A 934 -18.57 -21.39 14.98
N ALA A 935 -19.49 -20.43 14.86
CA ALA A 935 -19.98 -19.89 13.60
C ALA A 935 -20.30 -18.40 13.76
N ASN A 936 -20.20 -17.65 12.66
CA ASN A 936 -20.53 -16.23 12.61
C ASN A 936 -21.48 -15.95 11.45
N TYR A 937 -22.44 -15.05 11.65
CA TYR A 937 -23.25 -14.49 10.59
C TYR A 937 -23.26 -12.97 10.76
N LYS A 938 -23.56 -12.26 9.67
CA LYS A 938 -23.65 -10.81 9.67
C LYS A 938 -24.85 -10.37 8.84
N ILE A 939 -25.31 -9.16 9.09
CA ILE A 939 -26.23 -8.44 8.22
C ILE A 939 -25.39 -7.63 7.24
N GLY A 940 -25.42 -8.00 5.97
CA GLY A 940 -24.71 -7.33 4.88
C GLY A 940 -25.63 -6.42 4.06
N TRP A 941 -25.05 -5.56 3.22
CA TRP A 941 -25.80 -4.67 2.30
C TRP A 941 -26.85 -3.79 3.00
N GLY A 942 -26.62 -3.47 4.27
CA GLY A 942 -27.57 -2.70 5.05
C GLY A 942 -27.59 -1.23 4.65
N ASP A 943 -28.80 -0.69 4.50
CA ASP A 943 -29.04 0.66 4.01
C ASP A 943 -29.43 1.64 5.12
N ASN A 944 -29.30 2.94 4.81
CA ASN A 944 -29.82 3.97 5.67
C ASN A 944 -31.35 3.84 5.80
N ALA A 945 -31.83 3.75 7.04
CA ALA A 945 -33.22 3.49 7.49
C ALA A 945 -33.52 2.03 7.92
N ASP A 946 -32.58 1.11 7.72
CA ASP A 946 -32.73 -0.26 8.23
C ASP A 946 -32.65 -0.28 9.76
N TRP A 947 -33.46 -1.13 10.39
CA TRP A 947 -33.39 -1.31 11.84
C TRP A 947 -33.81 -2.70 12.30
N TYR A 948 -33.28 -3.10 13.45
CA TYR A 948 -33.49 -4.43 14.04
C TYR A 948 -33.74 -4.29 15.55
N ASN A 949 -34.77 -5.00 16.05
CA ASN A 949 -35.11 -5.05 17.47
C ASN A 949 -34.52 -6.30 18.13
N TYR A 950 -33.96 -6.14 19.33
CA TYR A 950 -33.31 -7.17 20.13
C TYR A 950 -33.90 -7.17 21.53
N THR A 951 -34.86 -8.03 21.80
CA THR A 951 -35.44 -8.26 23.12
C THR A 951 -34.60 -9.29 23.87
N ARG A 952 -33.88 -8.82 24.90
CA ARG A 952 -32.93 -9.64 25.68
C ARG A 952 -33.19 -9.50 27.18
N ASN A 953 -32.82 -10.54 27.92
CA ASN A 953 -32.72 -10.52 29.39
C ASN A 953 -31.34 -9.99 29.81
N ILE A 954 -31.13 -8.68 29.69
CA ILE A 954 -29.87 -8.01 30.00
C ILE A 954 -29.83 -7.72 31.51
N PRO A 955 -28.74 -8.03 32.24
CA PRO A 955 -28.65 -7.67 33.65
C PRO A 955 -28.87 -6.17 33.89
N ALA A 956 -29.57 -5.83 34.98
CA ALA A 956 -29.75 -4.43 35.34
C ALA A 956 -28.41 -3.79 35.70
N GLY A 957 -28.13 -2.61 35.15
CA GLY A 957 -26.82 -1.98 35.28
C GLY A 957 -26.63 -0.74 34.43
N LEU A 958 -25.41 -0.20 34.49
CA LEU A 958 -24.94 0.93 33.70
C LEU A 958 -24.03 0.40 32.60
N TYR A 959 -24.33 0.76 31.35
CA TYR A 959 -23.63 0.24 30.19
C TYR A 959 -23.21 1.37 29.25
N THR A 960 -22.10 1.14 28.56
CA THR A 960 -21.83 1.73 27.24
C THR A 960 -21.96 0.62 26.18
N ALA A 961 -21.87 0.99 24.91
CA ALA A 961 -21.97 0.02 23.83
C ALA A 961 -20.91 0.21 22.75
N PHE A 962 -20.58 -0.89 22.08
CA PHE A 962 -19.72 -0.95 20.89
C PHE A 962 -20.40 -1.81 19.84
N VAL A 963 -20.20 -1.49 18.57
CA VAL A 963 -20.73 -2.25 17.44
C VAL A 963 -19.59 -2.63 16.48
N ALA A 964 -19.58 -3.88 16.02
CA ALA A 964 -18.68 -4.36 14.98
C ALA A 964 -19.31 -4.06 13.61
N LEU A 965 -18.66 -3.18 12.85
CA LEU A 965 -19.11 -2.74 11.52
C LEU A 965 -17.97 -2.85 10.51
N SER A 966 -18.31 -3.04 9.24
CA SER A 966 -17.35 -2.96 8.13
C SER A 966 -17.88 -2.15 6.96
N ASP A 967 -16.97 -1.52 6.22
CA ASP A 967 -17.24 -0.78 4.99
C ASP A 967 -16.09 -1.02 4.00
N GLY A 968 -16.40 -1.58 2.84
CA GLY A 968 -15.47 -1.77 1.73
C GLY A 968 -15.73 -0.86 0.54
N GLY A 969 -16.70 0.06 0.65
CA GLY A 969 -17.03 1.02 -0.40
C GLY A 969 -16.07 2.21 -0.43
N ASP A 970 -15.59 2.64 0.74
CA ASP A 970 -14.64 3.74 0.89
C ASP A 970 -13.21 3.27 1.21
N ALA A 971 -12.23 4.17 1.03
CA ALA A 971 -10.85 3.90 1.41
C ALA A 971 -10.71 3.77 2.94
N LEU A 972 -9.82 2.86 3.39
CA LEU A 972 -9.51 2.67 4.81
C LEU A 972 -9.28 4.00 5.53
N GLY A 973 -10.00 4.21 6.64
CA GLY A 973 -9.87 5.42 7.46
C GLY A 973 -10.77 6.59 7.05
N THR A 974 -11.58 6.46 5.99
CA THR A 974 -12.54 7.51 5.59
C THR A 974 -13.50 7.85 6.73
N PRO A 975 -13.51 9.09 7.27
CA PRO A 975 -14.31 9.42 8.45
C PRO A 975 -15.82 9.29 8.21
N ASN A 976 -16.54 8.79 9.22
CA ASN A 976 -18.00 8.68 9.26
C ASN A 976 -18.64 7.72 8.23
N ALA A 977 -17.84 6.84 7.61
CA ALA A 977 -18.31 5.90 6.58
C ALA A 977 -19.18 4.76 7.15
N MET A 978 -19.04 4.43 8.44
CA MET A 978 -19.85 3.38 9.09
C MET A 978 -20.52 3.90 10.36
N GLY A 979 -21.73 3.40 10.66
CA GLY A 979 -22.40 3.76 11.90
C GLY A 979 -23.90 3.51 11.93
N GLY A 980 -24.54 4.00 13.00
CA GLY A 980 -25.96 3.80 13.26
C GLY A 980 -26.40 4.48 14.57
N THR A 981 -27.62 4.21 15.03
CA THR A 981 -28.14 4.71 16.30
C THR A 981 -28.64 3.56 17.18
N LEU A 982 -28.48 3.70 18.49
CA LEU A 982 -28.98 2.73 19.47
C LEU A 982 -30.09 3.36 20.31
N SER A 983 -31.19 2.64 20.49
CA SER A 983 -32.35 3.08 21.27
C SER A 983 -32.89 1.96 22.16
N ILE A 984 -33.59 2.31 23.24
CA ILE A 984 -34.49 1.39 23.97
C ILE A 984 -35.91 1.59 23.46
N VAL A 985 -36.64 0.50 23.17
CA VAL A 985 -38.07 0.56 22.91
C VAL A 985 -38.82 0.62 24.25
N THR A 986 -39.38 1.78 24.60
CA THR A 986 -40.01 2.01 25.91
C THR A 986 -41.48 1.61 25.96
N SER A 987 -42.15 1.55 24.80
CA SER A 987 -43.54 1.10 24.67
C SER A 987 -43.84 0.65 23.24
N GLY A 988 -44.84 -0.24 23.10
CA GLY A 988 -45.26 -0.76 21.79
C GLY A 988 -44.39 -1.90 21.25
N VAL A 989 -43.52 -2.51 22.07
CA VAL A 989 -42.75 -3.72 21.71
C VAL A 989 -43.68 -4.77 21.09
N GLY A 990 -43.25 -5.38 19.98
CA GLY A 990 -44.06 -6.35 19.24
C GLY A 990 -45.18 -5.75 18.38
N THR A 991 -45.22 -4.42 18.22
CA THR A 991 -46.18 -3.73 17.34
C THR A 991 -45.47 -2.80 16.35
N THR A 992 -46.18 -2.31 15.33
CA THR A 992 -45.63 -1.34 14.36
C THR A 992 -45.50 0.08 14.92
N ASN A 993 -46.17 0.37 16.05
CA ASN A 993 -46.15 1.69 16.69
C ASN A 993 -45.29 1.64 17.95
N GLN A 994 -43.98 1.83 17.76
CA GLN A 994 -42.99 1.75 18.83
C GLN A 994 -42.54 3.13 19.29
N THR A 995 -42.31 3.29 20.59
CA THR A 995 -41.75 4.51 21.18
C THR A 995 -40.30 4.26 21.58
N LEU A 996 -39.38 5.13 21.15
CA LEU A 996 -37.95 4.97 21.33
C LEU A 996 -37.38 6.00 22.33
N LYS A 997 -36.53 5.55 23.25
CA LYS A 997 -35.57 6.38 23.99
C LYS A 997 -34.20 6.23 23.32
N ALA A 998 -33.71 7.28 22.67
CA ALA A 998 -32.37 7.28 22.08
C ALA A 998 -31.29 7.16 23.17
N LEU A 999 -30.26 6.35 22.91
CA LEU A 999 -29.12 6.15 23.81
C LEU A 999 -27.85 6.83 23.27
N GLY A 1000 -27.69 6.87 21.96
CA GLY A 1000 -26.54 7.50 21.30
C GLY A 1000 -26.41 7.09 19.84
N THR A 1001 -25.30 7.52 19.23
CA THR A 1001 -24.95 7.27 17.84
C THR A 1001 -23.59 6.62 17.73
N PHE A 1002 -23.47 5.61 16.88
CA PHE A 1002 -22.21 5.04 16.45
C PHE A 1002 -21.71 5.77 15.20
N ASN A 1003 -20.43 6.11 15.20
CA ASN A 1003 -19.81 6.79 14.08
C ASN A 1003 -18.34 6.42 13.99
N GLY A 1004 -18.00 5.62 12.98
CA GLY A 1004 -16.65 5.08 12.78
C GLY A 1004 -16.12 5.38 11.37
N PRO A 1005 -14.79 5.35 11.20
CA PRO A 1005 -14.17 5.45 9.88
C PRO A 1005 -14.29 4.13 9.10
N SER A 1006 -14.21 4.20 7.77
CA SER A 1006 -14.24 3.02 6.88
C SER A 1006 -13.17 2.00 7.25
N SER A 1007 -13.51 0.71 7.15
CA SER A 1007 -12.57 -0.40 7.36
C SER A 1007 -11.78 -0.74 6.10
N GLY A 1008 -12.13 -0.17 4.94
CA GLY A 1008 -11.45 -0.38 3.66
C GLY A 1008 -11.68 -1.75 3.01
N ALA A 1009 -12.47 -2.62 3.63
CA ALA A 1009 -12.85 -3.92 3.10
C ALA A 1009 -14.15 -4.42 3.75
N TRP A 1010 -15.00 -5.04 2.93
CA TRP A 1010 -16.21 -5.72 3.40
C TRP A 1010 -15.83 -6.92 4.27
N SER A 1011 -16.57 -7.15 5.35
CA SER A 1011 -16.33 -8.21 6.34
C SER A 1011 -15.09 -8.04 7.22
N TYR A 1012 -14.35 -6.94 7.08
CA TYR A 1012 -13.22 -6.58 7.96
C TYR A 1012 -13.71 -5.62 9.06
N ASN A 1013 -14.11 -6.16 10.22
CA ASN A 1013 -14.83 -5.35 11.22
C ASN A 1013 -13.91 -4.43 12.03
N ASN A 1014 -14.41 -3.22 12.27
CA ASN A 1014 -13.91 -2.30 13.29
C ASN A 1014 -14.91 -2.20 14.45
N LEU A 1015 -14.40 -2.07 15.69
CA LEU A 1015 -15.26 -1.76 16.85
C LEU A 1015 -15.51 -0.26 16.94
N VAL A 1016 -16.77 0.13 16.75
CA VAL A 1016 -17.22 1.51 16.80
C VAL A 1016 -17.91 1.78 18.15
N PRO A 1017 -17.41 2.72 18.98
CA PRO A 1017 -18.04 3.10 20.25
C PRO A 1017 -19.32 3.92 20.08
N LEU A 1018 -20.23 3.80 21.04
CA LEU A 1018 -21.44 4.62 21.15
C LEU A 1018 -21.09 5.99 21.71
N TYR A 1019 -21.48 7.06 21.00
CA TYR A 1019 -21.30 8.45 21.43
C TYR A 1019 -22.63 9.12 21.78
N ALA A 1020 -22.58 9.98 22.79
CA ALA A 1020 -23.65 10.90 23.13
C ALA A 1020 -23.64 12.11 22.17
N PRO A 1021 -24.73 12.92 22.11
CA PRO A 1021 -24.79 14.07 21.21
C PRO A 1021 -23.70 15.14 21.42
N ASP A 1022 -23.07 15.16 22.60
CA ASP A 1022 -21.96 16.07 22.93
C ASP A 1022 -20.58 15.51 22.52
N GLY A 1023 -20.54 14.33 21.90
CA GLY A 1023 -19.32 13.64 21.47
C GLY A 1023 -18.61 12.84 22.56
N SER A 1024 -19.10 12.84 23.80
CA SER A 1024 -18.57 11.96 24.85
C SER A 1024 -19.04 10.53 24.64
N GLN A 1025 -18.34 9.55 25.22
CA GLN A 1025 -18.79 8.16 25.17
C GLN A 1025 -20.12 8.01 25.93
N ALA A 1026 -21.14 7.50 25.24
CA ALA A 1026 -22.48 7.39 25.79
C ALA A 1026 -22.54 6.32 26.89
N ALA A 1027 -23.30 6.63 27.93
CA ALA A 1027 -23.67 5.69 28.99
C ALA A 1027 -25.19 5.68 29.16
N PHE A 1028 -25.76 4.50 29.43
CA PHE A 1028 -27.20 4.33 29.63
C PHE A 1028 -27.49 3.27 30.69
N LYS A 1029 -28.73 3.27 31.18
CA LYS A 1029 -29.22 2.34 32.19
C LYS A 1029 -30.07 1.25 31.56
N ILE A 1030 -29.83 0.02 31.99
CA ILE A 1030 -30.80 -1.08 31.90
C ILE A 1030 -31.46 -1.22 33.26
N THR A 1031 -32.75 -0.87 33.35
CA THR A 1031 -33.52 -0.91 34.60
C THR A 1031 -34.48 -2.09 34.67
N ASN A 1032 -34.88 -2.63 33.53
CA ASN A 1032 -35.68 -3.84 33.41
C ASN A 1032 -34.84 -4.93 32.73
N PRO A 1033 -34.66 -6.11 33.35
CA PRO A 1033 -33.92 -7.17 32.72
C PRO A 1033 -34.46 -7.55 31.34
N ALA A 1034 -35.78 -7.57 31.14
CA ALA A 1034 -36.36 -7.71 29.82
C ALA A 1034 -36.37 -6.34 29.12
N THR A 1035 -35.37 -6.08 28.28
CA THR A 1035 -35.23 -4.83 27.51
C THR A 1035 -35.14 -5.13 26.02
N THR A 1036 -35.90 -4.37 25.22
CA THR A 1036 -35.79 -4.36 23.76
C THR A 1036 -34.90 -3.20 23.33
N LEU A 1037 -33.74 -3.53 22.77
CA LEU A 1037 -32.86 -2.57 22.11
C LEU A 1037 -33.20 -2.50 20.63
N ARG A 1038 -33.14 -1.32 20.03
CA ARG A 1038 -33.21 -1.13 18.59
C ARG A 1038 -31.91 -0.56 18.08
N PHE A 1039 -31.26 -1.28 17.17
CA PHE A 1039 -30.17 -0.74 16.37
C PHE A 1039 -30.72 -0.32 15.02
N ALA A 1040 -30.57 0.95 14.68
CA ALA A 1040 -30.90 1.48 13.35
C ALA A 1040 -29.60 1.78 12.62
N LEU A 1041 -29.36 1.05 11.54
CA LEU A 1041 -28.15 1.14 10.74
C LEU A 1041 -28.19 2.41 9.88
N ARG A 1042 -27.04 3.07 9.76
CA ARG A 1042 -26.84 4.21 8.85
C ARG A 1042 -26.05 3.77 7.62
N ALA A 1043 -24.95 3.04 7.83
CA ALA A 1043 -24.04 2.61 6.79
C ALA A 1043 -23.09 1.49 7.28
N GLY A 1044 -22.69 0.61 6.36
CA GLY A 1044 -21.77 -0.51 6.57
C GLY A 1044 -22.48 -1.83 6.90
N ASP A 1045 -21.75 -2.94 6.77
CA ASP A 1045 -22.22 -4.25 7.23
C ASP A 1045 -22.20 -4.30 8.76
N TYR A 1046 -23.19 -4.98 9.35
CA TYR A 1046 -23.37 -5.10 10.80
C TYR A 1046 -23.24 -6.55 11.26
N ASP A 1047 -22.26 -6.80 12.13
CA ASP A 1047 -21.90 -8.15 12.57
C ASP A 1047 -22.41 -8.43 13.99
N TRP A 1048 -21.96 -7.67 14.99
CA TRP A 1048 -22.41 -7.85 16.38
C TRP A 1048 -22.32 -6.57 17.20
N LEU A 1049 -23.12 -6.51 18.27
CA LEU A 1049 -23.19 -5.42 19.23
C LEU A 1049 -22.79 -5.93 20.61
N THR A 1050 -22.06 -5.14 21.39
CA THR A 1050 -21.77 -5.46 22.79
C THR A 1050 -22.07 -4.30 23.74
N LEU A 1051 -22.57 -4.68 24.91
CA LEU A 1051 -22.85 -3.82 26.05
C LEU A 1051 -21.80 -4.06 27.11
N VAL A 1052 -21.05 -3.02 27.44
CA VAL A 1052 -19.92 -3.08 28.38
C VAL A 1052 -20.32 -2.36 29.66
N PRO A 1053 -20.24 -3.01 30.83
CA PRO A 1053 -20.59 -2.38 32.09
C PRO A 1053 -19.62 -1.25 32.42
N VAL A 1054 -20.16 -0.11 32.87
CA VAL A 1054 -19.38 1.09 33.22
C VAL A 1054 -19.70 1.59 34.62
N THR A 1055 -18.73 2.26 35.25
CA THR A 1055 -18.87 2.89 36.57
C THR A 1055 -18.21 4.27 36.57
N GLY A 1056 -18.50 5.10 37.57
CA GLY A 1056 -17.92 6.45 37.69
C GLY A 1056 -18.52 7.51 36.77
N ILE A 1057 -19.65 7.22 36.11
CA ILE A 1057 -20.35 8.17 35.24
C ILE A 1057 -21.17 9.16 36.08
N ALA A 1058 -20.94 10.47 35.87
CA ALA A 1058 -21.69 11.54 36.52
C ALA A 1058 -23.13 11.65 35.97
N PRO A 1059 -24.10 12.30 36.67
CA PRO A 1059 -25.43 12.60 36.13
C PRO A 1059 -25.34 13.35 34.80
N ASN A 1060 -26.34 13.29 33.91
CA ASN A 1060 -26.32 14.08 32.67
C ASN A 1060 -27.68 14.74 32.40
N VAL A 1061 -27.69 15.87 31.69
CA VAL A 1061 -28.92 16.50 31.19
C VAL A 1061 -29.40 15.71 29.98
N ILE A 1062 -30.49 14.97 30.14
CA ILE A 1062 -31.08 14.12 29.09
C ILE A 1062 -32.18 14.81 28.30
N ALA A 1063 -32.68 15.96 28.78
CA ALA A 1063 -33.62 16.79 28.04
C ALA A 1063 -33.51 18.26 28.49
N ALA A 1064 -33.58 19.17 27.53
CA ALA A 1064 -33.69 20.61 27.75
C ALA A 1064 -34.76 21.22 26.84
N SER A 1065 -35.47 22.22 27.32
CA SER A 1065 -36.48 22.96 26.56
C SER A 1065 -36.50 24.42 27.06
N PRO A 1066 -36.48 25.43 26.19
CA PRO A 1066 -36.32 25.37 24.73
C PRO A 1066 -35.00 24.72 24.28
N LEU A 1067 -35.01 24.11 23.10
CA LEU A 1067 -33.81 23.56 22.46
C LEU A 1067 -32.89 24.68 21.98
N ALA A 1068 -31.61 24.37 21.79
CA ALA A 1068 -30.65 25.33 21.26
C ALA A 1068 -30.97 25.67 19.79
N ASN A 1069 -30.73 26.91 19.37
CA ASN A 1069 -30.91 27.35 17.97
C ASN A 1069 -30.06 26.56 16.95
N THR A 1070 -29.06 25.81 17.40
CA THR A 1070 -28.20 24.96 16.56
C THR A 1070 -28.82 23.60 16.20
N ASP A 1071 -29.94 23.22 16.82
CA ASP A 1071 -30.70 22.00 16.48
C ASP A 1071 -31.63 22.28 15.28
N THR A 1072 -31.06 22.34 14.07
CA THR A 1072 -31.68 22.95 12.88
C THR A 1072 -32.93 22.27 12.32
N ALA A 1073 -33.31 21.09 12.81
CA ALA A 1073 -34.57 20.41 12.42
C ALA A 1073 -35.72 20.62 13.43
N ALA A 1074 -35.44 21.03 14.67
CA ALA A 1074 -36.43 21.12 15.76
C ALA A 1074 -36.52 22.50 16.44
N ALA A 1075 -35.52 23.37 16.27
CA ALA A 1075 -35.47 24.69 16.89
C ALA A 1075 -36.40 25.70 16.18
N SER A 1076 -37.71 25.61 16.45
CA SER A 1076 -38.67 26.66 16.11
C SER A 1076 -38.64 27.78 17.15
N ALA A 1077 -38.97 29.01 16.75
CA ALA A 1077 -39.14 30.12 17.69
C ALA A 1077 -40.22 29.77 18.72
N VAL A 1078 -39.91 29.93 20.00
CA VAL A 1078 -40.84 29.54 21.07
C VAL A 1078 -41.78 30.68 21.46
N PRO A 1079 -42.98 30.37 21.98
CA PRO A 1079 -43.87 31.38 22.55
C PRO A 1079 -43.21 32.20 23.66
N ARG A 1080 -43.70 33.42 23.88
CA ARG A 1080 -43.16 34.36 24.87
C ARG A 1080 -43.36 33.92 26.33
N ASP A 1081 -44.25 32.96 26.57
CA ASP A 1081 -44.52 32.33 27.86
C ASP A 1081 -43.87 30.93 27.98
N ALA A 1082 -42.97 30.58 27.05
CA ALA A 1082 -42.29 29.29 27.08
C ALA A 1082 -41.50 29.11 28.39
N LYS A 1083 -41.63 27.91 28.95
CA LYS A 1083 -40.97 27.52 30.21
C LYS A 1083 -39.59 26.97 29.90
N ILE A 1084 -38.61 27.34 30.73
CA ILE A 1084 -37.28 26.71 30.70
C ILE A 1084 -37.34 25.43 31.53
N ARG A 1085 -37.06 24.28 30.93
CA ARG A 1085 -37.16 22.95 31.55
C ARG A 1085 -35.91 22.13 31.28
N PHE A 1086 -35.43 21.45 32.32
CA PHE A 1086 -34.36 20.46 32.22
C PHE A 1086 -34.76 19.18 32.92
N THR A 1087 -34.31 18.06 32.37
CA THR A 1087 -34.36 16.74 32.99
C THR A 1087 -32.93 16.23 33.10
N ILE A 1088 -32.46 16.01 34.33
CA ILE A 1088 -31.15 15.44 34.65
C ILE A 1088 -31.38 13.99 35.09
N GLU A 1089 -30.68 13.04 34.48
CA GLU A 1089 -30.67 11.63 34.89
C GLU A 1089 -29.37 11.35 35.66
N ASP A 1090 -29.50 10.82 36.87
CA ASP A 1090 -28.37 10.34 37.67
C ASP A 1090 -27.77 9.07 37.02
N PHE A 1091 -26.48 8.81 37.23
CA PHE A 1091 -25.81 7.59 36.75
C PHE A 1091 -25.09 6.88 37.90
N SER A 1092 -23.76 6.84 37.92
CA SER A 1092 -22.98 6.25 39.03
C SER A 1092 -22.99 7.14 40.27
N THR A 1093 -23.06 8.45 40.06
CA THR A 1093 -23.27 9.45 41.10
C THR A 1093 -24.61 10.15 40.85
N ALA A 1094 -25.10 10.84 41.88
CA ALA A 1094 -26.40 11.48 41.90
C ALA A 1094 -26.28 13.00 41.98
N THR A 1095 -27.17 13.69 41.29
CA THR A 1095 -27.31 15.15 41.31
C THR A 1095 -27.56 15.62 42.75
N VAL A 1096 -26.74 16.54 43.25
CA VAL A 1096 -26.97 17.21 44.52
C VAL A 1096 -27.95 18.35 44.30
N VAL A 1097 -29.22 18.14 44.69
CA VAL A 1097 -30.31 19.10 44.40
C VAL A 1097 -29.98 20.53 44.84
N ASN A 1098 -29.33 20.71 45.98
CA ASN A 1098 -28.99 22.03 46.53
C ASN A 1098 -27.83 22.73 45.81
N SER A 1099 -27.09 22.05 44.92
CA SER A 1099 -26.04 22.66 44.10
C SER A 1099 -26.54 23.13 42.74
N VAL A 1100 -27.79 22.81 42.38
CA VAL A 1100 -28.41 23.25 41.13
C VAL A 1100 -28.54 24.77 41.12
N LYS A 1101 -28.04 25.39 40.05
CA LYS A 1101 -28.12 26.81 39.76
C LYS A 1101 -28.63 27.00 38.34
N LEU A 1102 -29.70 27.78 38.18
CA LEU A 1102 -30.23 28.15 36.87
C LEU A 1102 -30.06 29.66 36.67
N PHE A 1103 -29.42 30.02 35.57
CA PHE A 1103 -29.32 31.39 35.09
C PHE A 1103 -30.17 31.55 33.82
N PHE A 1104 -30.85 32.69 33.72
CA PHE A 1104 -31.62 33.08 32.55
C PHE A 1104 -31.24 34.51 32.16
N ASP A 1105 -30.80 34.69 30.91
CA ASP A 1105 -30.19 35.94 30.40
C ASP A 1105 -29.11 36.49 31.34
N GLY A 1106 -28.26 35.60 31.86
CA GLY A 1106 -27.19 35.92 32.81
C GLY A 1106 -27.60 36.17 34.27
N ASN A 1107 -28.90 36.16 34.59
CA ASN A 1107 -29.41 36.38 35.95
C ASN A 1107 -29.66 35.05 36.69
N ASP A 1108 -29.23 34.91 37.94
CA ASP A 1108 -29.55 33.73 38.78
C ASP A 1108 -31.05 33.71 39.13
N VAL A 1109 -31.80 32.79 38.51
CA VAL A 1109 -33.25 32.60 38.70
C VAL A 1109 -33.57 31.36 39.54
N THR A 1110 -32.56 30.75 40.17
CA THR A 1110 -32.68 29.48 40.91
C THR A 1110 -33.77 29.52 41.97
N SER A 1111 -33.87 30.62 42.72
CA SER A 1111 -34.86 30.77 43.81
C SER A 1111 -36.32 30.77 43.35
N THR A 1112 -36.55 31.07 42.07
CA THR A 1112 -37.88 31.07 41.43
C THR A 1112 -38.12 29.86 40.55
N ALA A 1113 -37.12 28.98 40.38
CA ALA A 1113 -37.24 27.73 39.67
C ALA A 1113 -37.78 26.62 40.59
N SER A 1114 -38.64 25.76 40.06
CA SER A 1114 -39.06 24.53 40.70
C SER A 1114 -38.03 23.43 40.41
N ILE A 1115 -37.39 22.91 41.46
CA ILE A 1115 -36.42 21.82 41.37
C ILE A 1115 -36.98 20.63 42.13
N ALA A 1116 -37.19 19.51 41.44
CA ALA A 1116 -37.76 18.31 42.03
C ALA A 1116 -36.95 17.08 41.61
N LYS A 1117 -36.57 16.26 42.60
CA LYS A 1117 -35.90 14.98 42.38
C LYS A 1117 -36.86 13.83 42.66
N ASN A 1118 -37.02 12.94 41.69
CA ASN A 1118 -37.81 11.70 41.80
C ASN A 1118 -36.95 10.54 41.30
N ALA A 1119 -36.54 9.67 42.23
CA ALA A 1119 -35.55 8.63 41.99
C ALA A 1119 -34.30 9.22 41.30
N ASP A 1120 -33.95 8.69 40.13
CA ASP A 1120 -32.77 9.09 39.36
C ASP A 1120 -33.00 10.36 38.53
N ILE A 1121 -34.21 10.91 38.50
CA ILE A 1121 -34.55 12.06 37.66
C ILE A 1121 -34.66 13.32 38.50
N THR A 1122 -33.85 14.33 38.17
CA THR A 1122 -33.99 15.70 38.69
C THR A 1122 -34.56 16.59 37.60
N THR A 1123 -35.72 17.17 37.84
CA THR A 1123 -36.36 18.14 36.94
C THR A 1123 -36.15 19.56 37.46
N VAL A 1124 -35.80 20.47 36.56
CA VAL A 1124 -35.65 21.90 36.84
C VAL A 1124 -36.59 22.65 35.90
N THR A 1125 -37.55 23.39 36.45
CA THR A 1125 -38.52 24.17 35.66
C THR A 1125 -38.52 25.61 36.12
N TYR A 1126 -38.27 26.55 35.22
CA TYR A 1126 -38.42 27.98 35.43
C TYR A 1126 -39.48 28.54 34.49
N VAL A 1127 -40.39 29.34 35.05
CA VAL A 1127 -41.43 30.05 34.31
C VAL A 1127 -41.03 31.52 34.27
N PRO A 1128 -40.42 32.01 33.17
CA PRO A 1128 -40.07 33.42 33.06
C PRO A 1128 -41.34 34.29 33.03
N SER A 1129 -41.21 35.55 33.44
CA SER A 1129 -42.18 36.57 33.01
C SER A 1129 -42.19 36.65 31.49
N LEU A 1130 -43.31 37.08 30.90
CA LEU A 1130 -43.49 37.17 29.45
C LEU A 1130 -42.25 37.76 28.75
N MET A 1131 -41.54 36.91 27.99
CA MET A 1131 -40.25 37.22 27.41
C MET A 1131 -40.36 38.26 26.29
N ALA A 1132 -39.27 38.97 25.99
CA ALA A 1132 -39.21 39.83 24.81
C ALA A 1132 -39.06 38.94 23.54
N GLY A 1133 -39.38 39.48 22.36
CA GLY A 1133 -39.06 38.78 21.12
C GLY A 1133 -37.58 38.90 20.80
N GLY A 1134 -36.94 37.82 20.33
CA GLY A 1134 -35.51 37.78 20.03
C GLY A 1134 -34.77 36.65 20.75
N PRO A 1135 -33.42 36.64 20.70
CA PRO A 1135 -32.61 35.60 21.31
C PRO A 1135 -32.55 35.74 22.83
N HIS A 1136 -32.71 34.61 23.52
CA HIS A 1136 -32.57 34.46 24.97
C HIS A 1136 -31.61 33.33 25.29
N ASN A 1137 -31.00 33.35 26.47
CA ASN A 1137 -30.06 32.30 26.88
C ASN A 1137 -30.38 31.74 28.27
N TYR A 1138 -29.99 30.48 28.48
CA TYR A 1138 -29.98 29.86 29.79
C TYR A 1138 -28.63 29.22 30.09
N GLU A 1139 -28.34 29.08 31.37
CA GLU A 1139 -27.22 28.31 31.90
C GLU A 1139 -27.67 27.52 33.13
N LEU A 1140 -27.58 26.19 33.07
CA LEU A 1140 -27.80 25.30 34.19
C LEU A 1140 -26.45 24.80 34.71
N ARG A 1141 -26.16 24.98 36.00
CA ARG A 1141 -25.02 24.38 36.70
C ARG A 1141 -25.50 23.45 37.81
N PHE A 1142 -24.81 22.34 38.02
CA PHE A 1142 -25.03 21.48 39.19
C PHE A 1142 -23.79 20.65 39.50
N THR A 1143 -23.73 20.09 40.70
CA THR A 1143 -22.69 19.14 41.11
C THR A 1143 -23.31 17.79 41.44
N ASP A 1144 -22.52 16.74 41.31
CA ASP A 1144 -22.88 15.41 41.80
C ASP A 1144 -22.43 15.18 43.26
N ASN A 1145 -22.69 13.99 43.78
CA ASN A 1145 -22.25 13.52 45.09
C ASN A 1145 -20.97 12.65 45.02
N GLY A 1146 -20.21 12.75 43.92
CA GLY A 1146 -18.96 12.04 43.72
C GLY A 1146 -17.81 12.56 44.60
N SER A 1147 -16.70 11.82 44.65
CA SER A 1147 -15.48 12.23 45.35
C SER A 1147 -14.26 12.00 44.44
N PRO A 1148 -13.69 13.06 43.81
CA PRO A 1148 -14.11 14.46 43.88
C PRO A 1148 -15.47 14.70 43.20
N ALA A 1149 -16.21 15.71 43.66
CA ALA A 1149 -17.48 16.07 43.04
C ALA A 1149 -17.26 16.69 41.66
N VAL A 1150 -18.05 16.24 40.68
CA VAL A 1150 -18.01 16.72 39.30
C VAL A 1150 -19.04 17.85 39.15
N THR A 1151 -18.60 19.01 38.66
CA THR A 1151 -19.49 20.15 38.35
C THR A 1151 -19.78 20.17 36.86
N GLN A 1152 -21.06 20.25 36.51
CA GLN A 1152 -21.52 20.34 35.13
C GLN A 1152 -22.16 21.69 34.84
N THR A 1153 -22.02 22.14 33.59
CA THR A 1153 -22.57 23.40 33.09
C THR A 1153 -23.17 23.18 31.71
N ASN A 1154 -24.46 23.40 31.57
CA ASN A 1154 -25.22 23.30 30.32
C ASN A 1154 -25.70 24.68 29.90
N LYS A 1155 -25.41 25.09 28.66
CA LYS A 1155 -25.72 26.42 28.13
C LYS A 1155 -26.39 26.31 26.77
N ALA A 1156 -27.38 27.14 26.51
CA ALA A 1156 -27.91 27.31 25.16
C ALA A 1156 -28.43 28.72 24.92
N THR A 1157 -28.55 29.05 23.64
CA THR A 1157 -29.31 30.21 23.14
C THR A 1157 -30.49 29.69 22.34
N PHE A 1158 -31.67 30.26 22.58
CA PHE A 1158 -32.91 29.95 21.87
C PHE A 1158 -33.61 31.23 21.43
N THR A 1159 -34.50 31.14 20.45
CA THR A 1159 -35.22 32.30 19.92
C THR A 1159 -36.66 32.33 20.40
N VAL A 1160 -37.10 33.46 20.96
CA VAL A 1160 -38.50 33.73 21.25
C VAL A 1160 -39.12 34.49 20.08
N SER A 1161 -40.32 34.09 19.67
CA SER A 1161 -41.05 34.72 18.57
C SER A 1161 -41.17 36.24 18.77
N ALA A 1162 -41.11 37.00 17.65
CA ALA A 1162 -41.17 38.46 17.68
C ALA A 1162 -42.41 38.96 18.43
N ALA A 1163 -42.24 40.01 19.24
CA ALA A 1163 -43.33 40.57 20.02
C ALA A 1163 -44.36 41.26 19.11
N MET A 1164 -45.46 40.57 18.82
CA MET A 1164 -46.66 41.21 18.28
C MET A 1164 -47.58 41.66 19.44
N GLY A 1165 -48.22 42.82 19.32
CA GLY A 1165 -49.07 43.39 20.38
C GLY A 1165 -48.31 44.18 21.47
N THR A 1166 -47.21 44.87 21.12
CA THR A 1166 -46.52 45.82 22.03
C THR A 1166 -47.36 47.08 22.27
N THR A 1167 -46.94 47.97 23.18
CA THR A 1167 -47.68 49.20 23.50
C THR A 1167 -47.96 50.05 22.25
N GLY A 1168 -49.24 50.19 21.88
CA GLY A 1168 -49.69 50.89 20.67
C GLY A 1168 -50.05 49.98 19.49
N GLN A 1169 -49.83 48.67 19.62
CA GLN A 1169 -50.25 47.65 18.66
C GLN A 1169 -51.43 46.86 19.21
N PHE A 1170 -52.41 46.59 18.35
CA PHE A 1170 -53.55 45.71 18.65
C PHE A 1170 -53.46 44.50 17.73
N LEU A 1171 -53.46 43.30 18.31
CA LEU A 1171 -53.36 42.05 17.58
C LEU A 1171 -54.72 41.40 17.47
N ILE A 1172 -55.03 40.88 16.29
CA ILE A 1172 -56.17 40.01 16.03
C ILE A 1172 -55.60 38.82 15.27
N GLU A 1173 -55.73 37.61 15.82
CA GLU A 1173 -55.39 36.40 15.08
C GLU A 1173 -56.47 36.18 14.00
N ALA A 1174 -56.09 35.65 12.83
CA ALA A 1174 -57.03 35.52 11.71
C ALA A 1174 -58.20 34.58 12.07
N GLU A 1175 -57.92 33.63 12.96
CA GLU A 1175 -58.86 32.68 13.57
C GLU A 1175 -59.78 33.26 14.64
N ASP A 1176 -59.58 34.51 15.08
CA ASP A 1176 -60.31 35.16 16.17
C ASP A 1176 -61.42 36.11 15.69
N PHE A 1177 -62.19 35.66 14.70
CA PHE A 1177 -63.45 36.29 14.31
C PHE A 1177 -64.54 36.12 15.39
N ASP A 1178 -65.65 36.85 15.27
CA ASP A 1178 -66.73 36.87 16.27
C ASP A 1178 -67.31 35.46 16.58
N THR A 1179 -68.03 35.35 17.68
CA THR A 1179 -68.65 34.10 18.18
C THR A 1179 -70.15 34.31 18.45
N GLY A 1180 -70.96 33.25 18.39
CA GLY A 1180 -72.35 33.28 18.84
C GLY A 1180 -73.26 34.30 18.13
N GLY A 1181 -72.97 34.64 16.87
CA GLY A 1181 -73.75 35.59 16.07
C GLY A 1181 -73.38 37.07 16.30
N GLY A 1182 -72.09 37.38 16.29
CA GLY A 1182 -71.53 38.74 16.37
C GLY A 1182 -71.01 39.16 17.74
N GLN A 1183 -70.78 38.22 18.66
CA GLN A 1183 -70.24 38.50 20.00
C GLN A 1183 -68.71 38.45 20.00
N THR A 1184 -68.09 39.33 20.78
CA THR A 1184 -66.62 39.38 20.96
C THR A 1184 -66.20 38.79 22.30
N VAL A 1185 -65.00 38.20 22.39
CA VAL A 1185 -64.37 37.83 23.67
C VAL A 1185 -63.60 39.02 24.21
N ALA A 1186 -64.10 39.66 25.27
CA ALA A 1186 -63.52 40.89 25.81
C ALA A 1186 -62.03 40.76 26.21
N LEU A 1187 -61.62 39.60 26.70
CA LEU A 1187 -60.22 39.33 27.08
C LEU A 1187 -59.28 39.27 25.86
N ALA A 1188 -59.78 38.91 24.66
CA ALA A 1188 -58.99 38.93 23.43
C ALA A 1188 -58.70 40.35 22.95
N SER A 1189 -59.42 41.35 23.46
CA SER A 1189 -59.16 42.77 23.19
C SER A 1189 -58.17 43.41 24.18
N THR A 1190 -57.54 42.63 25.06
CA THR A 1190 -56.54 43.13 26.01
C THR A 1190 -55.15 42.67 25.58
N MET A 1191 -54.26 43.62 25.29
CA MET A 1191 -52.88 43.32 24.88
C MET A 1191 -51.92 43.27 26.09
N PRO A 1192 -50.89 42.40 26.07
CA PRO A 1192 -50.58 41.46 25.00
C PRO A 1192 -51.53 40.25 25.00
N TYR A 1193 -52.13 40.00 23.85
CA TYR A 1193 -52.97 38.83 23.62
C TYR A 1193 -52.08 37.68 23.14
N LEU A 1194 -52.20 36.52 23.77
CA LEU A 1194 -51.33 35.35 23.55
C LEU A 1194 -51.98 34.27 22.67
N GLY A 1195 -53.13 34.59 22.05
CA GLY A 1195 -53.91 33.64 21.25
C GLY A 1195 -54.78 32.69 22.07
N GLY A 1196 -55.65 31.94 21.39
CA GLY A 1196 -56.36 30.79 21.97
C GLY A 1196 -57.65 31.08 22.74
N LEU A 1197 -58.04 32.34 22.95
CA LEU A 1197 -59.22 32.67 23.77
C LEU A 1197 -60.57 32.33 23.09
N TYR A 1198 -60.59 32.22 21.76
CA TYR A 1198 -61.77 31.80 21.01
C TYR A 1198 -61.84 30.27 20.77
N ALA A 1199 -60.81 29.50 21.14
CA ALA A 1199 -60.67 28.06 20.84
C ALA A 1199 -61.81 27.17 21.43
N SER A 1200 -62.54 27.66 22.43
CA SER A 1200 -63.68 26.95 23.04
C SER A 1200 -65.03 27.57 22.73
N THR A 1201 -65.10 28.53 21.82
CA THR A 1201 -66.32 29.31 21.51
C THR A 1201 -66.94 28.87 20.19
N GLY A 1202 -68.28 28.80 20.09
CA GLY A 1202 -68.97 28.41 18.85
C GLY A 1202 -69.19 29.59 17.90
N ALA A 1203 -69.19 29.38 16.58
CA ALA A 1203 -69.44 30.44 15.59
C ALA A 1203 -70.60 30.09 14.66
N VAL A 1204 -71.28 31.09 14.12
CA VAL A 1204 -72.46 30.95 13.25
C VAL A 1204 -72.08 31.21 11.79
N LEU A 1205 -72.24 30.20 10.92
CA LEU A 1205 -72.00 30.31 9.48
C LEU A 1205 -72.90 31.40 8.84
N ASN A 1206 -72.31 32.20 7.94
CA ASN A 1206 -72.88 33.38 7.28
C ASN A 1206 -73.08 34.61 8.18
N ILE A 1207 -72.72 34.53 9.47
CA ILE A 1207 -72.76 35.68 10.39
C ILE A 1207 -71.36 35.99 10.90
N ASP A 1208 -70.74 35.01 11.56
CA ASP A 1208 -69.41 35.14 12.17
C ASP A 1208 -68.29 34.80 11.17
N TYR A 1209 -68.56 33.89 10.21
CA TYR A 1209 -67.64 33.46 9.16
C TYR A 1209 -68.38 32.88 7.94
N PHE A 1210 -67.69 32.68 6.81
CA PHE A 1210 -68.24 32.10 5.58
C PHE A 1210 -67.24 31.15 4.90
N ASP A 1211 -67.68 29.95 4.50
CA ASP A 1211 -66.85 28.93 3.82
C ASP A 1211 -67.67 28.10 2.81
N THR A 1212 -67.03 27.59 1.74
CA THR A 1212 -67.68 26.95 0.58
C THR A 1212 -67.06 25.64 0.06
N ASP A 1213 -65.97 25.09 0.63
CA ASP A 1213 -65.15 24.05 -0.04
C ASP A 1213 -65.34 22.56 0.36
N ALA A 1214 -66.12 22.24 1.41
CA ALA A 1214 -66.55 20.88 1.82
C ALA A 1214 -65.44 19.81 2.01
N ARG A 1215 -64.18 20.20 2.26
CA ARG A 1215 -63.06 19.27 2.58
C ARG A 1215 -62.42 19.67 3.91
N ASP A 1216 -62.78 18.98 4.98
CA ASP A 1216 -62.56 19.48 6.35
C ASP A 1216 -61.35 18.84 7.07
N SER A 1217 -60.53 19.66 7.75
CA SER A 1217 -59.54 19.27 8.78
C SER A 1217 -60.11 19.40 10.21
N GLN A 1218 -59.35 18.98 11.25
CA GLN A 1218 -59.82 19.09 12.64
C GLN A 1218 -60.03 20.56 13.07
N PRO A 1219 -61.13 20.88 13.80
CA PRO A 1219 -61.50 22.26 14.11
C PRO A 1219 -60.66 22.87 15.25
N TYR A 1220 -60.26 24.14 15.08
CA TYR A 1220 -59.67 24.98 16.15
C TYR A 1220 -60.68 25.40 17.23
N ARG A 1221 -61.98 25.45 16.90
CA ARG A 1221 -63.06 25.81 17.84
C ARG A 1221 -63.96 24.63 18.19
N GLY A 1222 -64.21 24.40 19.48
CA GLY A 1222 -65.17 23.40 19.93
C GLY A 1222 -66.63 23.82 19.69
N GLY A 1223 -67.41 23.02 18.93
CA GLY A 1223 -68.88 23.13 18.92
C GLY A 1223 -69.60 23.29 17.57
N PHE A 1224 -68.99 22.97 16.42
CA PHE A 1224 -69.71 22.96 15.14
C PHE A 1224 -70.68 21.77 15.02
N PRO A 1225 -71.89 21.94 14.45
CA PRO A 1225 -72.69 20.81 13.97
C PRO A 1225 -71.89 20.00 12.94
N ALA A 1226 -72.04 18.67 12.93
CA ALA A 1226 -71.26 17.79 12.06
C ALA A 1226 -71.29 18.22 10.58
N GLY A 1227 -70.12 18.55 10.01
CA GLY A 1227 -69.91 18.71 8.56
C GLY A 1227 -69.51 20.11 8.04
N GLN A 1228 -68.96 21.02 8.86
CA GLN A 1228 -68.40 22.30 8.40
C GLN A 1228 -67.17 22.73 9.23
N SER A 1229 -66.00 22.94 8.61
CA SER A 1229 -64.76 23.48 9.25
C SER A 1229 -63.88 24.27 8.26
N MET A 1230 -63.21 25.37 8.70
CA MET A 1230 -62.23 26.15 7.91
C MET A 1230 -60.76 25.71 8.11
N ARG A 1231 -59.86 26.01 7.15
CA ARG A 1231 -58.42 25.66 7.18
C ARG A 1231 -57.52 26.61 8.01
N TYR A 1232 -56.59 26.06 8.79
CA TYR A 1232 -55.36 26.73 9.27
C TYR A 1232 -54.14 25.81 9.07
N GLY A 1233 -52.97 26.41 8.83
CA GLY A 1233 -51.69 25.71 8.61
C GLY A 1233 -50.61 26.22 9.54
#